data_AF-W2QG08-F1
#
_entry.id   AF-W2QG08-F1
#
_cell.length_a   1.000
_cell.length_b   1.000
_cell.length_c   1.000
_cell.angle_alpha   90.00
_cell.angle_beta   90.00
_cell.angle_gamma   90.00
#
_symmetry.space_group_name_H-M   'P 1'
#
loop_
_entity.id
_entity.type
_entity.pdbx_description
1 polymer ?
#
loop_
_entity_poly.entity_id
_entity_poly.type
_entity_poly.pdbx_seq_one_letter_code
_entity_poly.pdbx_strand_id
1 'polypeptide(L)'
;MSCLCWGDAERTRKLKQALSKPEQLEVSALELLDKHKKESDTSSGGRTSCSSHDIWDDDDCSDDGSVSSSFSRSPSPVSKTAVTEPLQLALEACQNNWKNEHKTQPPLPSGSPTKHRMKDHESYLKTLRTAAFGLRRVMPIVVPAELVPPTEYDLRSTNGLMKCVNAISPMPTAEQMSAKHLAINELQRTVDIWLRRTLDKLEGVATQSETKSTETATLLLGGSWHLKVGNAESDLDVVAFMPHSVTAEIFFSSLCEHLGQETSVSDLVARRKAAVPVLSFQLNAVRIDLLFARYAQKQAVPKHLPFLPGDDMQVMRGMDATSVRSLSVARVASLILELVPNASVFRSCLRVIRLWARCRGLYSNKAGYLGGISWALLVCFVCQMFPRASVASLVHRFFSVLASWRWPTPILVAHPSNGGKADNEVQWDPQHNIHDRAHLMPIITPGFPAVNTAVNVNISTLRVLREEFARGQRIMDDLRRRSLSHPSSWNQLFTPTEVLVRYDHHVAIELRAPTEEALAEWSSFVASRTRKLVETLQHTPLVSSLHPLPDLVRPQGKEANENNAVVGYYFIGYTVNAPMPQPRRGDRRHPARTPVPSKMSQEELAKNSVASATRYFLATELDTAAEKKPGMEVEINYRSWNDLPSAIFPGGRKAAVGDRARYILSQAHHVNLALGLAR
;
A
#
# COMPACT_ATOMS: atom_id res chain seq x y z
N MET A 1 27.94 -29.39 23.61
CA MET A 1 29.17 -29.77 22.90
C MET A 1 29.67 -28.56 22.16
N SER A 2 30.87 -28.10 22.52
CA SER A 2 31.54 -26.90 22.04
C SER A 2 32.21 -27.14 20.68
N CYS A 3 32.20 -26.11 19.83
CA CYS A 3 33.32 -25.78 18.95
C CYS A 3 33.13 -24.34 18.45
N LEU A 4 33.91 -23.43 19.04
CA LEU A 4 34.04 -22.02 18.65
C LEU A 4 34.95 -21.95 17.42
N CYS A 5 34.45 -21.42 16.31
CA CYS A 5 35.27 -21.11 15.14
C CYS A 5 36.02 -19.79 15.36
N TRP A 6 37.31 -19.89 15.66
CA TRP A 6 38.27 -18.79 15.79
C TRP A 6 38.55 -18.02 14.47
N GLY A 7 37.88 -18.37 13.36
CA GLY A 7 38.05 -17.72 12.05
C GLY A 7 37.32 -16.37 11.89
N ASP A 8 36.24 -16.13 12.63
CA ASP A 8 35.41 -14.93 12.43
C ASP A 8 35.99 -13.67 13.09
N ALA A 9 36.75 -13.82 14.17
CA ALA A 9 37.37 -12.68 14.86
C ALA A 9 38.45 -12.01 13.99
N GLU A 10 39.29 -12.79 13.32
CA GLU A 10 40.37 -12.27 12.47
C GLU A 10 39.84 -11.62 11.18
N ARG A 11 38.74 -12.16 10.63
CA ARG A 11 38.04 -11.57 9.47
C ARG A 11 37.40 -10.23 9.82
N THR A 12 36.79 -10.14 11.01
CA THR A 12 36.18 -8.90 11.52
C THR A 12 37.24 -7.83 11.82
N ARG A 13 38.42 -8.25 12.31
CA ARG A 13 39.56 -7.35 12.56
C ARG A 13 40.14 -6.77 11.26
N LYS A 14 40.29 -7.59 10.22
CA LYS A 14 40.76 -7.14 8.89
C LYS A 14 39.78 -6.16 8.22
N LEU A 15 38.46 -6.38 8.37
CA LEU A 15 37.43 -5.46 7.89
C LEU A 15 37.46 -4.11 8.62
N LYS A 16 37.68 -4.10 9.95
CA LYS A 16 37.84 -2.85 10.71
C LYS A 16 39.09 -2.05 10.32
N GLN A 17 40.19 -2.72 9.98
CA GLN A 17 41.42 -2.07 9.51
C GLN A 17 41.31 -1.53 8.07
N ALA A 18 40.48 -2.13 7.23
CA ALA A 18 40.23 -1.63 5.88
C ALA A 18 39.37 -0.35 5.88
N LEU A 19 38.47 -0.21 6.87
CA LEU A 19 37.56 0.94 7.02
C LEU A 19 38.21 2.17 7.67
N SER A 20 39.43 2.07 8.20
CA SER A 20 40.09 3.15 8.95
C SER A 20 41.12 3.95 8.13
N LYS A 21 41.22 3.75 6.81
CA LYS A 21 42.09 4.55 5.94
C LYS A 21 41.28 5.57 5.14
N PRO A 22 41.53 6.88 5.27
CA PRO A 22 40.96 7.88 4.39
C PRO A 22 41.80 7.93 3.09
N GLU A 23 41.29 7.40 1.99
CA GLU A 23 41.86 7.69 0.66
C GLU A 23 41.11 8.85 0.01
N GLN A 24 41.86 9.92 -0.23
CA GLN A 24 41.49 11.07 -1.03
C GLN A 24 41.22 10.60 -2.47
N LEU A 25 40.05 10.96 -3.02
CA LEU A 25 39.77 10.79 -4.45
C LEU A 25 39.31 12.13 -5.03
N GLU A 26 40.26 12.79 -5.70
CA GLU A 26 40.00 13.86 -6.64
C GLU A 26 39.45 13.32 -7.97
N VAL A 27 38.44 14.05 -8.46
CA VAL A 27 37.93 14.26 -9.82
C VAL A 27 38.65 13.58 -11.00
N SER A 28 37.90 12.79 -11.79
CA SER A 28 37.77 12.99 -13.26
C SER A 28 36.66 12.08 -13.83
N ALA A 29 35.51 12.69 -14.17
CA ALA A 29 34.40 12.02 -14.85
C ALA A 29 34.21 12.68 -16.22
N LEU A 30 35.08 12.37 -17.18
CA LEU A 30 34.95 12.85 -18.55
C LEU A 30 35.79 12.03 -19.53
N GLU A 31 35.67 10.69 -19.53
CA GLU A 31 36.40 9.86 -20.50
C GLU A 31 35.81 8.45 -20.71
N LEU A 32 34.48 8.29 -20.83
CA LEU A 32 33.86 6.98 -21.14
C LEU A 32 32.63 7.05 -22.05
N LEU A 33 32.62 7.96 -23.03
CA LEU A 33 31.50 8.07 -23.99
C LEU A 33 31.89 8.04 -25.47
N ASP A 34 33.10 7.59 -25.83
CA ASP A 34 33.56 7.71 -27.23
C ASP A 34 34.21 6.44 -27.82
N LYS A 35 33.73 5.25 -27.43
CA LYS A 35 34.06 4.01 -28.14
C LYS A 35 32.85 3.09 -28.21
N HIS A 36 32.00 3.29 -29.22
CA HIS A 36 31.37 2.23 -30.01
C HIS A 36 30.59 2.85 -31.17
N LYS A 37 31.34 3.34 -32.17
CA LYS A 37 30.83 3.63 -33.51
C LYS A 37 31.90 3.18 -34.50
N LYS A 38 31.47 2.36 -35.48
CA LYS A 38 32.21 1.74 -36.61
C LYS A 38 32.69 0.31 -36.39
N GLU A 39 31.95 -0.61 -36.98
CA GLU A 39 32.36 -1.53 -38.07
C GLU A 39 31.07 -2.26 -38.53
N SER A 40 30.38 -1.80 -39.58
CA SER A 40 30.50 -2.21 -41.00
C SER A 40 30.28 -3.72 -41.21
N ASP A 41 29.09 -4.12 -41.65
CA ASP A 41 28.72 -4.37 -43.08
C ASP A 41 29.22 -5.72 -43.62
N THR A 42 28.28 -6.58 -44.06
CA THR A 42 28.24 -7.11 -45.45
C THR A 42 27.04 -8.07 -45.67
N SER A 43 26.23 -7.71 -46.68
CA SER A 43 25.54 -8.53 -47.71
C SER A 43 24.76 -9.80 -47.30
N SER A 44 23.59 -10.17 -47.83
CA SER A 44 22.92 -10.02 -49.14
C SER A 44 21.45 -10.44 -48.92
N GLY A 45 20.40 -9.99 -49.61
CA GLY A 45 20.14 -9.95 -51.04
C GLY A 45 18.88 -10.79 -51.31
N GLY A 46 17.83 -10.19 -51.90
CA GLY A 46 16.63 -10.96 -52.29
C GLY A 46 15.36 -10.13 -52.48
N ARG A 47 15.25 -9.46 -53.63
CA ARG A 47 14.02 -8.86 -54.16
C ARG A 47 13.04 -9.95 -54.61
N THR A 48 11.73 -9.72 -54.48
CA THR A 48 10.79 -9.84 -55.62
C THR A 48 9.49 -9.11 -55.30
N SER A 49 8.95 -8.53 -56.36
CA SER A 49 7.86 -7.59 -56.49
C SER A 49 6.57 -8.27 -56.98
N CYS A 50 5.51 -7.44 -57.01
CA CYS A 50 4.31 -7.54 -57.86
C CYS A 50 3.18 -8.44 -57.33
N SER A 51 1.88 -8.17 -57.51
CA SER A 51 1.04 -7.03 -57.91
C SER A 51 -0.38 -7.60 -58.15
N SER A 52 -1.35 -6.72 -58.42
CA SER A 52 -2.70 -6.93 -59.01
C SER A 52 -3.83 -7.24 -58.00
N HIS A 53 -4.83 -6.36 -57.83
CA HIS A 53 -5.99 -6.07 -58.72
C HIS A 53 -6.91 -7.30 -58.82
N ASP A 54 -8.25 -7.29 -58.70
CA ASP A 54 -9.34 -6.33 -58.99
C ASP A 54 -10.64 -6.96 -58.40
N ILE A 55 -11.59 -6.24 -57.77
CA ILE A 55 -12.78 -5.52 -58.31
C ILE A 55 -14.05 -6.40 -58.56
N TRP A 56 -15.15 -6.02 -57.86
CA TRP A 56 -16.61 -5.99 -58.23
C TRP A 56 -17.33 -7.37 -58.34
N ASP A 57 -18.62 -7.62 -58.08
CA ASP A 57 -19.90 -6.87 -57.99
C ASP A 57 -20.95 -7.85 -57.37
N ASP A 58 -21.87 -7.42 -56.50
CA ASP A 58 -23.31 -7.12 -56.70
C ASP A 58 -24.33 -8.28 -56.55
N ASP A 59 -25.46 -7.86 -55.95
CA ASP A 59 -26.85 -8.25 -56.17
C ASP A 59 -27.54 -9.44 -55.44
N ASP A 60 -28.50 -9.00 -54.61
CA ASP A 60 -29.95 -9.27 -54.68
C ASP A 60 -30.66 -10.38 -53.87
N CYS A 61 -31.52 -9.86 -52.98
CA CYS A 61 -32.97 -10.04 -52.87
C CYS A 61 -33.63 -11.32 -52.32
N SER A 62 -34.68 -10.99 -51.54
CA SER A 62 -35.95 -11.69 -51.25
C SER A 62 -35.95 -12.57 -49.98
N ASP A 63 -36.67 -12.25 -48.91
CA ASP A 63 -38.12 -12.04 -48.66
C ASP A 63 -38.81 -13.33 -48.16
N ASP A 64 -39.90 -13.16 -47.42
CA ASP A 64 -40.74 -14.11 -46.66
C ASP A 64 -40.28 -14.38 -45.20
N GLY A 65 -41.07 -14.14 -44.15
CA GLY A 65 -42.46 -13.75 -44.05
C GLY A 65 -43.10 -14.41 -42.81
N SER A 66 -43.64 -13.59 -41.89
CA SER A 66 -44.88 -13.86 -41.13
C SER A 66 -44.79 -14.93 -39.98
N VAL A 67 -45.51 -14.97 -38.84
CA VAL A 67 -46.68 -14.29 -38.26
C VAL A 67 -46.63 -14.42 -36.71
N SER A 68 -47.09 -13.35 -36.04
CA SER A 68 -47.65 -13.15 -34.68
C SER A 68 -47.72 -14.26 -33.61
N SER A 69 -47.56 -13.86 -32.35
CA SER A 69 -48.71 -13.84 -31.41
C SER A 69 -48.48 -12.88 -30.23
N SER A 70 -49.57 -12.19 -29.89
CA SER A 70 -49.72 -11.11 -28.92
C SER A 70 -50.04 -11.61 -27.51
N PHE A 71 -49.49 -10.99 -26.47
CA PHE A 71 -50.18 -10.82 -25.17
C PHE A 71 -49.71 -9.54 -24.46
N SER A 72 -50.65 -8.90 -23.77
CA SER A 72 -50.64 -7.50 -23.34
C SER A 72 -50.34 -7.29 -21.84
N ARG A 73 -49.62 -6.17 -21.57
CA ARG A 73 -49.70 -5.22 -20.44
C ARG A 73 -49.35 -5.66 -19.00
N SER A 74 -48.30 -5.04 -18.45
CA SER A 74 -48.38 -3.98 -17.40
C SER A 74 -47.02 -3.26 -17.22
N PRO A 75 -46.96 -1.96 -16.85
CA PRO A 75 -45.77 -1.13 -17.00
C PRO A 75 -44.88 -1.13 -15.75
N SER A 76 -43.58 -1.40 -15.93
CA SER A 76 -42.54 -1.20 -14.92
C SER A 76 -41.99 0.23 -14.98
N PRO A 77 -41.45 0.77 -13.86
CA PRO A 77 -41.15 2.18 -13.73
C PRO A 77 -39.90 2.56 -14.53
N VAL A 78 -40.01 3.64 -15.28
CA VAL A 78 -38.90 4.32 -15.97
C VAL A 78 -37.86 4.73 -14.92
N SER A 79 -36.71 4.05 -14.90
CA SER A 79 -35.57 4.43 -14.08
C SER A 79 -34.89 5.65 -14.71
N LYS A 80 -34.79 6.70 -13.91
CA LYS A 80 -34.03 7.92 -14.20
C LYS A 80 -32.55 7.53 -14.28
N THR A 81 -31.93 7.78 -15.43
CA THR A 81 -30.47 7.73 -15.58
C THR A 81 -29.85 8.82 -14.72
N ALA A 82 -29.32 8.41 -13.56
CA ALA A 82 -28.37 9.22 -12.81
C ALA A 82 -27.09 9.34 -13.65
N VAL A 83 -26.45 10.51 -13.62
CA VAL A 83 -25.11 10.69 -14.21
C VAL A 83 -24.13 9.94 -13.31
N THR A 84 -23.90 8.66 -13.61
CA THR A 84 -22.90 7.82 -12.96
C THR A 84 -21.52 8.13 -13.53
N GLU A 85 -20.49 8.12 -12.67
CA GLU A 85 -19.10 8.33 -13.06
C GLU A 85 -18.72 7.35 -14.20
N PRO A 86 -18.02 7.79 -15.26
CA PRO A 86 -17.73 6.92 -16.41
C PRO A 86 -16.92 5.65 -16.06
N LEU A 87 -16.14 5.69 -14.97
CA LEU A 87 -15.46 4.51 -14.41
C LEU A 87 -16.41 3.54 -13.70
N GLN A 88 -17.49 4.04 -13.10
CA GLN A 88 -18.53 3.23 -12.48
C GLN A 88 -19.36 2.48 -13.54
N LEU A 89 -19.65 3.13 -14.67
CA LEU A 89 -20.25 2.48 -15.84
C LEU A 89 -19.33 1.41 -16.44
N ALA A 90 -18.01 1.66 -16.51
CA ALA A 90 -17.04 0.66 -16.96
C ALA A 90 -16.93 -0.53 -15.99
N LEU A 91 -16.97 -0.28 -14.67
CA LEU A 91 -17.01 -1.32 -13.63
C LEU A 91 -18.27 -2.19 -13.73
N GLU A 92 -19.43 -1.58 -13.97
CA GLU A 92 -20.71 -2.28 -14.15
C GLU A 92 -20.74 -3.06 -15.48
N ALA A 93 -20.19 -2.50 -16.57
CA ALA A 93 -20.09 -3.16 -17.87
C ALA A 93 -19.14 -4.37 -17.86
N CYS A 94 -17.98 -4.29 -17.20
CA CYS A 94 -17.07 -5.42 -17.04
C CYS A 94 -17.70 -6.58 -16.24
N GLN A 95 -18.52 -6.27 -15.22
CA GLN A 95 -19.25 -7.29 -14.46
C GLN A 95 -20.35 -7.99 -15.28
N ASN A 96 -20.96 -7.27 -16.24
CA ASN A 96 -22.00 -7.82 -17.11
C ASN A 96 -21.43 -8.65 -18.27
N ASN A 97 -20.30 -8.24 -18.87
CA ASN A 97 -19.64 -9.04 -19.92
C ASN A 97 -19.12 -10.38 -19.41
N TRP A 98 -18.58 -10.43 -18.18
CA TRP A 98 -18.14 -11.70 -17.57
C TRP A 98 -19.28 -12.70 -17.33
N LYS A 99 -20.51 -12.23 -17.05
CA LYS A 99 -21.68 -13.10 -16.88
C LYS A 99 -22.19 -13.69 -18.20
N ASN A 100 -21.96 -13.00 -19.31
CA ASN A 100 -22.45 -13.43 -20.63
C ASN A 100 -21.49 -14.40 -21.33
N GLU A 101 -20.17 -14.29 -21.12
CA GLU A 101 -19.18 -15.23 -21.68
C GLU A 101 -19.28 -16.68 -21.13
N HIS A 102 -19.98 -16.88 -20.01
CA HIS A 102 -20.25 -18.22 -19.44
C HIS A 102 -21.51 -18.91 -20.01
N LYS A 103 -22.26 -18.30 -20.93
CA LYS A 103 -23.48 -18.89 -21.51
C LYS A 103 -23.30 -19.54 -22.88
N THR A 104 -22.14 -19.41 -23.52
CA THR A 104 -21.87 -19.97 -24.85
C THR A 104 -20.54 -20.71 -24.86
N GLN A 105 -20.56 -21.96 -24.38
CA GLN A 105 -19.52 -22.95 -24.70
C GLN A 105 -20.17 -24.15 -25.41
N PRO A 106 -19.57 -24.69 -26.48
CA PRO A 106 -20.02 -25.95 -27.07
C PRO A 106 -19.77 -27.11 -26.10
N PRO A 107 -20.52 -28.24 -26.19
CA PRO A 107 -20.38 -29.34 -25.25
C PRO A 107 -18.99 -29.98 -25.39
N LEU A 108 -18.26 -30.06 -24.27
CA LEU A 108 -16.96 -30.72 -24.19
C LEU A 108 -17.10 -32.25 -24.19
N PRO A 109 -16.15 -32.99 -24.80
CA PRO A 109 -16.18 -34.45 -24.87
C PRO A 109 -16.08 -35.09 -23.48
N SER A 110 -16.80 -36.20 -23.30
CA SER A 110 -16.99 -36.92 -22.04
C SER A 110 -15.71 -37.65 -21.59
N GLY A 111 -14.82 -36.92 -20.91
CA GLY A 111 -13.71 -37.49 -20.14
C GLY A 111 -13.47 -36.62 -18.90
N SER A 112 -13.79 -37.14 -17.71
CA SER A 112 -13.95 -36.35 -16.47
C SER A 112 -12.66 -35.66 -15.96
N PRO A 113 -12.54 -34.32 -16.03
CA PRO A 113 -11.41 -33.56 -15.45
C PRO A 113 -11.60 -33.29 -13.94
N THR A 114 -12.80 -33.52 -13.42
CA THR A 114 -13.21 -33.21 -12.04
C THR A 114 -12.62 -34.16 -11.00
N LYS A 115 -12.40 -35.44 -11.35
CA LYS A 115 -11.85 -36.44 -10.41
C LYS A 115 -10.37 -36.24 -10.09
N HIS A 116 -9.56 -35.73 -11.03
CA HIS A 116 -8.15 -35.38 -10.77
C HIS A 116 -8.03 -34.12 -9.92
N ARG A 117 -8.85 -33.09 -10.19
CA ARG A 117 -8.87 -31.84 -9.42
C ARG A 117 -9.19 -32.06 -7.93
N MET A 118 -10.09 -33.00 -7.61
CA MET A 118 -10.42 -33.34 -6.21
C MET A 118 -9.31 -34.15 -5.52
N LYS A 119 -8.70 -35.13 -6.20
CA LYS A 119 -7.58 -35.92 -5.64
C LYS A 119 -6.36 -35.05 -5.33
N ASP A 120 -6.03 -34.09 -6.18
CA ASP A 120 -4.91 -33.16 -5.94
C ASP A 120 -5.19 -32.19 -4.79
N HIS A 121 -6.45 -31.78 -4.63
CA HIS A 121 -6.86 -30.91 -3.54
C HIS A 121 -6.83 -31.62 -2.19
N GLU A 122 -7.36 -32.84 -2.13
CA GLU A 122 -7.35 -33.68 -0.94
C GLU A 122 -5.93 -34.13 -0.59
N SER A 123 -5.11 -34.45 -1.60
CA SER A 123 -3.68 -34.71 -1.43
C SER A 123 -2.91 -33.49 -0.94
N TYR A 124 -3.16 -32.29 -1.47
CA TYR A 124 -2.53 -31.06 -1.01
C TYR A 124 -2.93 -30.68 0.42
N LEU A 125 -4.22 -30.77 0.76
CA LEU A 125 -4.69 -30.59 2.13
C LEU A 125 -4.13 -31.67 3.06
N LYS A 126 -4.00 -32.91 2.58
CA LYS A 126 -3.35 -34.00 3.32
C LYS A 126 -1.86 -33.75 3.46
N THR A 127 -1.13 -33.25 2.46
CA THR A 127 0.29 -32.85 2.60
C THR A 127 0.44 -31.67 3.56
N LEU A 128 -0.43 -30.66 3.49
CA LEU A 128 -0.44 -29.55 4.44
C LEU A 128 -0.76 -30.02 5.87
N ARG A 129 -1.63 -31.02 6.03
CA ARG A 129 -1.97 -31.63 7.33
C ARG A 129 -0.84 -32.55 7.81
N THR A 130 -0.42 -33.52 7.02
CA THR A 130 0.55 -34.59 7.34
C THR A 130 1.99 -34.08 7.44
N ALA A 131 2.40 -33.05 6.71
CA ALA A 131 3.77 -32.51 6.81
C ALA A 131 3.97 -31.53 7.98
N ALA A 132 2.92 -31.11 8.69
CA ALA A 132 3.00 -29.92 9.55
C ALA A 132 2.31 -30.00 10.92
N PHE A 133 1.75 -31.15 11.33
CA PHE A 133 1.10 -31.29 12.65
C PHE A 133 2.03 -31.00 13.85
N GLY A 134 3.35 -30.93 13.65
CA GLY A 134 4.32 -30.59 14.71
C GLY A 134 5.04 -29.24 14.59
N LEU A 135 4.87 -28.45 13.51
CA LEU A 135 5.74 -27.29 13.24
C LEU A 135 5.05 -25.98 12.85
N ARG A 136 3.81 -25.99 12.34
CA ARG A 136 3.11 -24.75 11.95
C ARG A 136 2.31 -24.20 13.12
N ARG A 137 2.62 -22.97 13.55
CA ARG A 137 1.99 -22.32 14.71
C ARG A 137 0.59 -21.81 14.39
N VAL A 138 0.32 -21.50 13.13
CA VAL A 138 -0.98 -21.04 12.65
C VAL A 138 -1.35 -21.75 11.34
N MET A 139 -2.61 -22.17 11.22
CA MET A 139 -3.12 -22.85 10.04
C MET A 139 -3.77 -21.87 9.05
N PRO A 140 -3.48 -22.00 7.74
CA PRO A 140 -4.14 -21.20 6.72
C PRO A 140 -5.63 -21.56 6.65
N ILE A 141 -6.49 -20.54 6.55
CA ILE A 141 -7.95 -20.71 6.38
C ILE A 141 -8.35 -20.77 4.90
N VAL A 142 -7.53 -20.21 4.03
CA VAL A 142 -7.82 -20.08 2.61
C VAL A 142 -7.60 -21.40 1.91
N VAL A 143 -8.64 -21.86 1.23
CA VAL A 143 -8.63 -23.08 0.42
C VAL A 143 -8.05 -22.75 -0.96
N PRO A 144 -7.03 -23.49 -1.46
CA PRO A 144 -6.47 -23.24 -2.79
C PRO A 144 -7.54 -23.34 -3.88
N ALA A 145 -7.65 -22.29 -4.70
CA ALA A 145 -8.55 -22.25 -5.84
C ALA A 145 -7.96 -23.03 -7.04
N GLU A 146 -6.64 -22.99 -7.20
CA GLU A 146 -5.93 -23.59 -8.33
C GLU A 146 -4.56 -24.12 -7.91
N LEU A 147 -4.21 -25.33 -8.37
CA LEU A 147 -2.93 -26.02 -8.09
C LEU A 147 -2.11 -26.28 -9.36
N VAL A 148 -2.37 -25.52 -10.42
CA VAL A 148 -1.71 -25.67 -11.72
C VAL A 148 -0.31 -25.04 -11.64
N PRO A 149 0.73 -25.72 -12.16
CA PRO A 149 2.07 -25.14 -12.25
C PRO A 149 2.14 -24.01 -13.27
N PRO A 150 3.15 -23.12 -13.19
CA PRO A 150 3.32 -22.03 -14.16
C PRO A 150 3.56 -22.54 -15.58
N THR A 151 2.95 -21.88 -16.57
CA THR A 151 3.24 -22.11 -17.98
C THR A 151 4.57 -21.45 -18.39
N GLU A 152 5.10 -21.77 -19.58
CA GLU A 152 6.28 -21.10 -20.11
C GLU A 152 6.06 -19.59 -20.27
N TYR A 153 4.85 -19.20 -20.70
CA TYR A 153 4.45 -17.80 -20.77
C TYR A 153 4.54 -17.13 -19.39
N ASP A 154 4.04 -17.77 -18.34
CA ASP A 154 4.06 -17.24 -16.97
C ASP A 154 5.50 -17.00 -16.47
N LEU A 155 6.43 -17.90 -16.81
CA LEU A 155 7.85 -17.76 -16.46
C LEU A 155 8.50 -16.60 -17.23
N ARG A 156 8.25 -16.50 -18.53
CA ARG A 156 8.76 -15.41 -19.37
C ARG A 156 8.20 -14.05 -18.91
N SER A 157 6.91 -14.02 -18.62
CA SER A 157 6.18 -12.86 -18.07
C SER A 157 6.76 -12.44 -16.72
N THR A 158 7.03 -13.40 -15.83
CA THR A 158 7.71 -13.16 -14.55
C THR A 158 9.10 -12.53 -14.74
N ASN A 159 9.90 -13.04 -15.67
CA ASN A 159 11.22 -12.48 -15.96
C ASN A 159 11.13 -11.02 -16.46
N GLY A 160 10.18 -10.73 -17.37
CA GLY A 160 9.94 -9.38 -17.87
C GLY A 160 9.54 -8.41 -16.75
N LEU A 161 8.57 -8.81 -15.92
CA LEU A 161 8.09 -8.04 -14.79
C LEU A 161 9.21 -7.74 -13.79
N MET A 162 9.99 -8.76 -13.41
CA MET A 162 11.06 -8.57 -12.43
C MET A 162 12.20 -7.70 -12.96
N LYS A 163 12.52 -7.77 -14.25
CA LYS A 163 13.46 -6.82 -14.89
C LYS A 163 12.95 -5.38 -14.82
N CYS A 164 11.68 -5.15 -15.13
CA CYS A 164 11.06 -3.82 -15.00
C CYS A 164 11.12 -3.30 -13.56
N VAL A 165 10.73 -4.12 -12.58
CA VAL A 165 10.72 -3.73 -11.17
C VAL A 165 12.13 -3.46 -10.64
N ASN A 166 13.11 -4.26 -11.05
CA ASN A 166 14.51 -4.04 -10.67
C ASN A 166 15.09 -2.75 -11.25
N ALA A 167 14.64 -2.34 -12.45
CA ALA A 167 15.05 -1.08 -13.06
C ALA A 167 14.44 0.14 -12.33
N ILE A 168 13.18 0.04 -11.87
CA ILE A 168 12.49 1.15 -11.19
C ILE A 168 12.90 1.25 -9.70
N SER A 169 13.02 0.11 -9.02
CA SER A 169 13.29 0.05 -7.58
C SER A 169 14.30 -1.06 -7.29
N PRO A 170 15.61 -0.81 -7.39
CA PRO A 170 16.64 -1.84 -7.22
C PRO A 170 16.62 -2.51 -5.84
N MET A 171 17.18 -3.72 -5.75
CA MET A 171 17.36 -4.41 -4.48
C MET A 171 18.49 -3.78 -3.67
N PRO A 172 18.46 -3.87 -2.33
CA PRO A 172 19.58 -3.42 -1.50
C PRO A 172 20.88 -4.12 -1.89
N THR A 173 22.00 -3.39 -1.85
CA THR A 173 23.33 -3.96 -2.09
C THR A 173 23.78 -4.86 -0.93
N ALA A 174 24.79 -5.69 -1.15
CA ALA A 174 25.37 -6.54 -0.11
C ALA A 174 25.89 -5.71 1.08
N GLU A 175 26.49 -4.55 0.80
CA GLU A 175 26.99 -3.61 1.82
C GLU A 175 25.85 -3.04 2.66
N GLN A 176 24.76 -2.60 2.03
CA GLN A 176 23.58 -2.09 2.74
C GLN A 176 22.93 -3.16 3.62
N MET A 177 22.86 -4.41 3.14
CA MET A 177 22.38 -5.53 3.94
C MET A 177 23.30 -5.82 5.13
N SER A 178 24.62 -5.78 4.92
CA SER A 178 25.62 -5.97 5.96
C SER A 178 25.56 -4.86 7.02
N ALA A 179 25.45 -3.59 6.60
CA ALA A 179 25.31 -2.44 7.49
C ALA A 179 24.09 -2.58 8.42
N LYS A 180 22.93 -2.98 7.88
CA LYS A 180 21.74 -3.24 8.70
C LYS A 180 21.91 -4.41 9.67
N HIS A 181 22.60 -5.47 9.26
CA HIS A 181 22.90 -6.59 10.16
C HIS A 181 23.83 -6.18 11.31
N LEU A 182 24.89 -5.41 11.01
CA LEU A 182 25.81 -4.87 12.01
C LEU A 182 25.10 -3.92 12.97
N ALA A 183 24.21 -3.07 12.46
CA ALA A 183 23.41 -2.16 13.29
C ALA A 183 22.52 -2.90 14.30
N ILE A 184 21.89 -4.02 13.93
CA ILE A 184 21.09 -4.85 14.86
C ILE A 184 21.97 -5.44 15.96
N ASN A 185 23.15 -5.96 15.61
CA ASN A 185 24.07 -6.54 16.59
C ASN A 185 24.59 -5.49 17.57
N GLU A 186 24.91 -4.29 17.06
CA GLU A 186 25.34 -3.17 17.89
C GLU A 186 24.21 -2.68 18.80
N LEU A 187 22.99 -2.55 18.28
CA LEU A 187 21.82 -2.21 19.07
C LEU A 187 21.58 -3.22 20.20
N GLN A 188 21.66 -4.52 19.91
CA GLN A 188 21.53 -5.58 20.90
C GLN A 188 22.56 -5.40 22.02
N ARG A 189 23.83 -5.17 21.66
CA ARG A 189 24.92 -4.95 22.62
C ARG A 189 24.66 -3.74 23.52
N THR A 190 24.27 -2.60 22.95
CA THR A 190 24.00 -1.37 23.68
C THR A 190 22.82 -1.54 24.63
N VAL A 191 21.72 -2.11 24.16
CA VAL A 191 20.53 -2.35 24.98
C VAL A 191 20.79 -3.37 26.09
N ASP A 192 21.60 -4.41 25.86
CA ASP A 192 21.98 -5.39 26.88
C ASP A 192 22.86 -4.79 27.99
N ILE A 193 23.75 -3.85 27.65
CA ILE A 193 24.56 -3.14 28.64
C ILE A 193 23.66 -2.25 29.50
N TRP A 194 22.76 -1.51 28.86
CA TRP A 194 21.78 -0.70 29.58
C TRP A 194 20.87 -1.53 30.49
N LEU A 195 20.33 -2.64 29.98
CA LEU A 195 19.38 -3.47 30.73
C LEU A 195 20.03 -4.00 32.00
N ARG A 196 21.23 -4.59 31.92
CA ARG A 196 21.95 -5.12 33.09
C ARG A 196 22.20 -4.05 34.14
N ARG A 197 22.71 -2.88 33.73
CA ARG A 197 22.93 -1.74 34.65
C ARG A 197 21.62 -1.27 35.31
N THR A 198 20.52 -1.33 34.58
CA THR A 198 19.20 -0.92 35.07
C THR A 198 18.66 -1.94 36.06
N LEU A 199 18.75 -3.23 35.77
CA LEU A 199 18.35 -4.31 36.66
C LEU A 199 19.18 -4.33 37.94
N ASP A 200 20.51 -4.20 37.84
CA ASP A 200 21.40 -4.14 39.01
C ASP A 200 21.03 -2.96 39.94
N LYS A 201 20.65 -1.80 39.38
CA LYS A 201 20.17 -0.64 40.15
C LYS A 201 18.82 -0.89 40.83
N LEU A 202 17.89 -1.57 40.15
CA LEU A 202 16.57 -1.88 40.70
C LEU A 202 16.66 -2.96 41.79
N GLU A 203 17.50 -3.98 41.59
CA GLU A 203 17.71 -5.08 42.52
C GLU A 203 18.52 -4.65 43.75
N GLY A 204 19.55 -3.82 43.57
CA GLY A 204 20.33 -3.27 44.69
C GLY A 204 19.52 -2.37 45.63
N VAL A 205 18.40 -1.81 45.15
CA VAL A 205 17.44 -1.08 45.98
C VAL A 205 16.48 -2.03 46.71
N ALA A 206 16.19 -3.21 46.15
CA ALA A 206 15.20 -4.15 46.68
C ALA A 206 15.78 -5.24 47.60
N THR A 207 17.01 -5.67 47.35
CA THR A 207 17.67 -6.78 48.05
C THR A 207 19.17 -6.52 48.10
N GLN A 208 19.79 -6.54 49.29
CA GLN A 208 21.25 -6.41 49.48
C GLN A 208 22.02 -7.66 48.98
N SER A 209 21.73 -8.11 47.76
CA SER A 209 22.36 -9.25 47.09
C SER A 209 23.34 -8.73 46.03
N GLU A 210 24.60 -9.19 46.08
CA GLU A 210 25.67 -8.79 45.14
C GLU A 210 25.66 -9.57 43.81
N THR A 211 24.56 -10.27 43.50
CA THR A 211 24.50 -11.10 42.29
C THR A 211 24.19 -10.23 41.07
N LYS A 212 25.18 -9.99 40.20
CA LYS A 212 24.99 -9.20 38.96
C LYS A 212 24.03 -9.90 38.00
N SER A 213 23.10 -9.14 37.42
CA SER A 213 22.16 -9.67 36.44
C SER A 213 22.88 -10.13 35.16
N THR A 214 22.54 -11.33 34.69
CA THR A 214 23.01 -11.89 33.40
C THR A 214 21.94 -11.83 32.31
N GLU A 215 20.84 -11.13 32.59
CA GLU A 215 19.71 -11.04 31.67
C GLU A 215 20.06 -10.21 30.42
N THR A 216 19.58 -10.67 29.27
CA THR A 216 19.76 -10.03 27.95
C THR A 216 18.40 -9.60 27.43
N ALA A 217 18.33 -8.42 26.83
CA ALA A 217 17.14 -7.93 26.18
C ALA A 217 16.74 -8.82 25.00
N THR A 218 15.44 -9.01 24.79
CA THR A 218 14.96 -9.65 23.57
C THR A 218 14.62 -8.56 22.54
N LEU A 219 15.41 -8.48 21.47
CA LEU A 219 15.09 -7.62 20.33
C LEU A 219 14.46 -8.43 19.19
N LEU A 220 13.24 -8.05 18.81
CA LEU A 220 12.46 -8.74 17.78
C LEU A 220 12.33 -7.84 16.55
N LEU A 221 12.92 -8.28 15.44
CA LEU A 221 12.85 -7.56 14.17
C LEU A 221 11.47 -7.76 13.53
N GLY A 222 10.84 -6.67 13.10
CA GLY A 222 9.56 -6.67 12.41
C GLY A 222 9.58 -5.97 11.05
N GLY A 223 8.39 -5.61 10.60
CA GLY A 223 8.19 -4.74 9.45
C GLY A 223 8.77 -5.26 8.13
N SER A 224 9.16 -4.32 7.26
CA SER A 224 9.54 -4.65 5.89
C SER A 224 10.86 -5.39 5.77
N TRP A 225 11.78 -5.18 6.72
CA TRP A 225 13.07 -5.86 6.77
C TRP A 225 12.92 -7.31 7.20
N HIS A 226 12.10 -7.61 8.22
CA HIS A 226 11.79 -8.99 8.61
C HIS A 226 11.16 -9.79 7.47
N LEU A 227 10.23 -9.17 6.73
CA LEU A 227 9.61 -9.78 5.55
C LEU A 227 10.59 -9.95 4.36
N LYS A 228 11.79 -9.34 4.42
CA LYS A 228 12.79 -9.26 3.35
C LYS A 228 12.27 -8.61 2.07
N VAL A 229 11.51 -7.53 2.23
CA VAL A 229 10.97 -6.69 1.14
C VAL A 229 11.29 -5.20 1.36
N GLY A 230 12.19 -4.88 2.28
CA GLY A 230 12.70 -3.52 2.48
C GLY A 230 13.63 -3.11 1.34
N ASN A 231 13.60 -1.82 0.99
CA ASN A 231 14.60 -1.19 0.13
C ASN A 231 15.78 -0.67 0.98
N ALA A 232 16.79 -0.09 0.32
CA ALA A 232 17.96 0.48 0.99
C ALA A 232 17.56 1.46 2.12
N GLU A 233 16.63 2.36 1.81
CA GLU A 233 16.12 3.41 2.69
C GLU A 233 15.11 2.92 3.75
N SER A 234 14.69 1.65 3.72
CA SER A 234 13.69 1.15 4.68
C SER A 234 14.27 1.11 6.08
N ASP A 235 13.49 1.57 7.04
CA ASP A 235 13.86 1.60 8.45
C ASP A 235 13.90 0.18 9.04
N LEU A 236 14.62 0.03 10.15
CA LEU A 236 14.57 -1.17 10.97
C LEU A 236 13.52 -1.01 12.06
N ASP A 237 12.38 -1.67 11.88
CA ASP A 237 11.36 -1.80 12.91
C ASP A 237 11.79 -2.87 13.94
N VAL A 238 12.14 -2.46 15.15
CA VAL A 238 12.64 -3.38 16.20
C VAL A 238 11.76 -3.25 17.44
N VAL A 239 11.30 -4.37 18.00
CA VAL A 239 10.58 -4.41 19.26
C VAL A 239 11.54 -4.89 20.36
N ALA A 240 11.79 -4.02 21.33
CA ALA A 240 12.42 -4.36 22.59
C ALA A 240 11.40 -5.02 23.52
N PHE A 241 11.42 -6.35 23.58
CA PHE A 241 10.58 -7.14 24.50
C PHE A 241 11.31 -7.29 25.83
N MET A 242 10.82 -6.57 26.83
CA MET A 242 11.52 -6.30 28.08
C MET A 242 10.90 -7.05 29.27
N PRO A 243 11.71 -7.37 30.31
CA PRO A 243 11.22 -8.01 31.52
C PRO A 243 10.18 -7.16 32.27
N HIS A 244 9.41 -7.80 33.15
CA HIS A 244 8.34 -7.15 33.92
C HIS A 244 8.82 -5.93 34.73
N SER A 245 10.05 -5.97 35.23
CA SER A 245 10.69 -4.92 36.05
C SER A 245 10.97 -3.64 35.28
N VAL A 246 11.08 -3.69 33.95
CA VAL A 246 11.37 -2.52 33.12
C VAL A 246 10.07 -1.85 32.74
N THR A 247 9.81 -0.65 33.25
CA THR A 247 8.61 0.13 32.91
C THR A 247 8.85 0.95 31.64
N ALA A 248 7.75 1.40 31.01
CA ALA A 248 7.82 2.31 29.86
C ALA A 248 8.54 3.61 30.23
N GLU A 249 8.35 4.12 31.45
CA GLU A 249 9.05 5.32 31.92
C GLU A 249 10.56 5.10 31.97
N ILE A 250 11.02 3.99 32.56
CA ILE A 250 12.45 3.63 32.61
C ILE A 250 13.02 3.49 31.19
N PHE A 251 12.29 2.84 30.29
CA PHE A 251 12.70 2.68 28.90
C PHE A 251 12.80 4.04 28.17
N PHE A 252 11.75 4.84 28.18
CA PHE A 252 11.75 6.11 27.45
C PHE A 252 12.53 7.24 28.13
N SER A 253 13.03 7.06 29.35
CA SER A 253 13.93 7.99 30.03
C SER A 253 15.37 7.47 30.00
N SER A 254 15.68 6.44 30.79
CA SER A 254 17.03 5.94 31.00
C SER A 254 17.66 5.34 29.75
N LEU A 255 16.93 4.54 28.95
CA LEU A 255 17.50 4.03 27.69
C LEU A 255 17.69 5.17 26.69
N CYS A 256 16.77 6.12 26.63
CA CYS A 256 16.88 7.29 25.76
C CYS A 256 18.14 8.11 26.10
N GLU A 257 18.41 8.34 27.39
CA GLU A 257 19.63 9.01 27.85
C GLU A 257 20.87 8.19 27.49
N HIS A 258 20.84 6.87 27.73
CA HIS A 258 21.95 5.99 27.40
C HIS A 258 22.28 6.00 25.91
N LEU A 259 21.26 5.89 25.04
CA LEU A 259 21.43 5.98 23.59
C LEU A 259 21.96 7.35 23.16
N GLY A 260 21.54 8.43 23.82
CA GLY A 260 22.04 9.78 23.54
C GLY A 260 23.52 10.00 23.91
N GLN A 261 24.11 9.12 24.71
CA GLN A 261 25.54 9.15 25.07
C GLN A 261 26.42 8.33 24.11
N GLU A 262 25.81 7.49 23.25
CA GLU A 262 26.54 6.66 22.30
C GLU A 262 26.91 7.47 21.05
N THR A 263 28.20 7.52 20.70
CA THR A 263 28.70 8.30 19.55
C THR A 263 28.22 7.79 18.20
N SER A 264 27.76 6.53 18.14
CA SER A 264 27.21 5.89 16.95
C SER A 264 25.74 6.26 16.69
N VAL A 265 25.07 6.94 17.64
CA VAL A 265 23.66 7.32 17.57
C VAL A 265 23.51 8.79 17.20
N SER A 266 22.65 9.09 16.24
CA SER A 266 22.23 10.45 15.87
C SER A 266 20.71 10.54 15.68
N ASP A 267 20.18 11.76 15.60
CA ASP A 267 18.75 12.04 15.35
C ASP A 267 17.79 11.33 16.32
N LEU A 268 18.17 11.20 17.60
CA LEU A 268 17.36 10.51 18.59
C LEU A 268 16.11 11.32 18.97
N VAL A 269 14.94 10.75 18.68
CA VAL A 269 13.64 11.34 18.97
C VAL A 269 12.73 10.34 19.69
N ALA A 270 12.24 10.72 20.87
CA ALA A 270 11.31 9.93 21.66
C ALA A 270 9.85 10.39 21.47
N ARG A 271 9.05 9.60 20.76
CA ARG A 271 7.62 9.89 20.51
C ARG A 271 6.71 9.20 21.53
N ARG A 272 6.71 9.69 22.77
CA ARG A 272 5.98 9.08 23.91
C ARG A 272 4.45 9.15 23.81
N LYS A 273 3.90 10.14 23.09
CA LYS A 273 2.45 10.37 22.95
C LYS A 273 1.82 9.71 21.72
N ALA A 274 2.60 8.97 20.92
CA ALA A 274 2.09 8.26 19.76
C ALA A 274 1.20 7.06 20.18
N ALA A 275 0.32 6.60 19.28
CA ALA A 275 -0.54 5.42 19.53
C ALA A 275 0.27 4.14 19.87
N VAL A 276 1.49 4.08 19.33
CA VAL A 276 2.53 3.14 19.75
C VAL A 276 3.80 3.99 20.00
N PRO A 277 4.20 4.18 21.27
CA PRO A 277 5.40 4.93 21.62
C PRO A 277 6.66 4.31 21.02
N VAL A 278 7.55 5.17 20.51
CA VAL A 278 8.74 4.75 19.75
C VAL A 278 9.93 5.66 20.04
N LEU A 279 11.13 5.07 20.09
CA LEU A 279 12.40 5.78 19.98
C LEU A 279 12.89 5.65 18.53
N SER A 280 12.91 6.76 17.80
CA SER A 280 13.41 6.81 16.41
C SER A 280 14.80 7.45 16.41
N PHE A 281 15.78 6.82 15.76
CA PHE A 281 17.16 7.33 15.69
C PHE A 281 17.92 6.73 14.51
N GLN A 282 19.10 7.27 14.21
CA GLN A 282 20.07 6.66 13.31
C GLN A 282 21.18 5.99 14.12
N LEU A 283 21.53 4.76 13.77
CA LEU A 283 22.68 4.03 14.32
C LEU A 283 23.63 3.68 13.18
N ASN A 284 24.81 4.30 13.14
CA ASN A 284 25.75 4.15 12.01
C ASN A 284 25.07 4.38 10.63
N ALA A 285 24.31 5.48 10.51
CA ALA A 285 23.51 5.84 9.33
C ALA A 285 22.34 4.89 8.98
N VAL A 286 22.04 3.90 9.82
CA VAL A 286 20.84 3.05 9.67
C VAL A 286 19.72 3.61 10.53
N ARG A 287 18.58 3.95 9.92
CA ARG A 287 17.38 4.38 10.66
C ARG A 287 16.74 3.22 11.40
N ILE A 288 16.48 3.40 12.69
CA ILE A 288 15.89 2.42 13.60
C ILE A 288 14.69 3.04 14.30
N ASP A 289 13.57 2.31 14.28
CA ASP A 289 12.40 2.57 15.10
C ASP A 289 12.33 1.49 16.18
N LEU A 290 12.69 1.85 17.41
CA LEU A 290 12.73 0.96 18.56
C LEU A 290 11.46 1.11 19.41
N LEU A 291 10.62 0.07 19.37
CA LEU A 291 9.34 -0.03 20.08
C LEU A 291 9.52 -0.74 21.42
N PHE A 292 8.74 -0.35 22.41
CA PHE A 292 8.75 -0.98 23.73
C PHE A 292 7.57 -1.95 23.89
N ALA A 293 7.85 -3.15 24.39
CA ALA A 293 6.84 -4.09 24.88
C ALA A 293 7.30 -4.67 26.22
N ARG A 294 6.44 -4.64 27.24
CA ARG A 294 6.73 -5.20 28.57
C ARG A 294 6.09 -6.56 28.74
N TYR A 295 6.88 -7.56 29.13
CA TYR A 295 6.38 -8.88 29.48
C TYR A 295 5.66 -8.82 30.84
N ALA A 296 4.44 -9.36 30.91
CA ALA A 296 3.63 -9.25 32.13
C ALA A 296 4.07 -10.26 33.20
N GLN A 297 4.67 -11.37 32.79
CA GLN A 297 5.06 -12.50 33.61
C GLN A 297 6.45 -12.26 34.20
N LYS A 298 6.69 -12.79 35.41
CA LYS A 298 7.99 -12.72 36.10
C LYS A 298 9.02 -13.74 35.61
N GLN A 299 8.70 -14.48 34.54
CA GLN A 299 9.57 -15.48 33.95
C GLN A 299 10.50 -14.83 32.91
N ALA A 300 11.52 -15.57 32.48
CA ALA A 300 12.40 -15.15 31.41
C ALA A 300 11.61 -14.78 30.15
N VAL A 301 11.97 -13.65 29.54
CA VAL A 301 11.29 -13.15 28.33
C VAL A 301 11.54 -14.13 27.17
N PRO A 302 10.49 -14.54 26.44
CA PRO A 302 10.63 -15.34 25.23
C PRO A 302 11.57 -14.68 24.22
N LYS A 303 12.54 -15.44 23.68
CA LYS A 303 13.62 -14.88 22.83
C LYS A 303 13.36 -14.92 21.32
N HIS A 304 12.38 -15.70 20.87
CA HIS A 304 12.18 -15.97 19.44
C HIS A 304 10.71 -15.89 19.04
N LEU A 305 10.49 -15.47 17.79
CA LEU A 305 9.17 -15.44 17.15
C LEU A 305 9.08 -16.46 15.99
N PRO A 306 7.85 -16.89 15.62
CA PRO A 306 6.59 -16.62 16.35
C PRO A 306 6.57 -17.36 17.70
N PHE A 307 5.54 -17.21 18.54
CA PHE A 307 5.42 -18.05 19.76
C PHE A 307 4.80 -19.40 19.42
N LEU A 308 4.99 -20.42 20.26
CA LEU A 308 4.51 -21.78 19.95
C LEU A 308 2.97 -21.76 19.88
N PRO A 309 2.34 -22.69 19.12
CA PRO A 309 0.88 -22.69 19.05
C PRO A 309 0.27 -22.86 20.46
N GLY A 310 -0.60 -21.92 20.85
CA GLY A 310 -1.20 -21.86 22.19
C GLY A 310 -0.48 -20.93 23.18
N ASP A 311 0.80 -20.62 22.93
CA ASP A 311 1.59 -19.73 23.80
C ASP A 311 1.32 -18.26 23.52
N ASP A 312 0.91 -17.88 22.30
CA ASP A 312 0.60 -16.48 21.93
C ASP A 312 -0.28 -15.79 23.00
N MET A 313 -1.37 -16.46 23.40
CA MET A 313 -2.32 -15.95 24.39
C MET A 313 -1.71 -15.93 25.79
N GLN A 314 -0.91 -16.94 26.15
CA GLN A 314 -0.24 -16.99 27.44
C GLN A 314 0.81 -15.90 27.59
N VAL A 315 1.61 -15.67 26.54
CA VAL A 315 2.64 -14.63 26.49
C VAL A 315 2.02 -13.25 26.58
N MET A 316 0.92 -13.00 25.86
CA MET A 316 0.24 -11.70 25.86
C MET A 316 -0.71 -11.47 27.04
N ARG A 317 -0.93 -12.49 27.89
CA ARG A 317 -1.83 -12.40 29.04
C ARG A 317 -1.37 -11.32 30.02
N GLY A 318 -2.25 -10.37 30.33
CA GLY A 318 -1.96 -9.29 31.28
C GLY A 318 -0.96 -8.24 30.78
N MET A 319 -0.56 -8.28 29.51
CA MET A 319 0.20 -7.19 28.88
C MET A 319 -0.74 -5.99 28.63
N ASP A 320 -0.22 -4.78 28.77
CA ASP A 320 -0.98 -3.58 28.39
C ASP A 320 -1.18 -3.50 26.87
N ALA A 321 -2.24 -2.82 26.43
CA ALA A 321 -2.61 -2.74 25.03
C ALA A 321 -1.50 -2.13 24.14
N THR A 322 -0.66 -1.26 24.68
CA THR A 322 0.47 -0.67 23.94
C THR A 322 1.56 -1.71 23.69
N SER A 323 1.94 -2.47 24.71
CA SER A 323 2.90 -3.58 24.58
C SER A 323 2.40 -4.65 23.60
N VAL A 324 1.11 -4.99 23.62
CA VAL A 324 0.49 -5.92 22.66
C VAL A 324 0.56 -5.37 21.22
N ARG A 325 0.30 -4.08 21.01
CA ARG A 325 0.42 -3.42 19.70
C ARG A 325 1.88 -3.40 19.21
N SER A 326 2.84 -3.05 20.06
CA SER A 326 4.27 -3.07 19.73
C SER A 326 4.71 -4.46 19.29
N LEU A 327 4.40 -5.49 20.07
CA LEU A 327 4.78 -6.88 19.78
C LEU A 327 4.19 -7.40 18.46
N SER A 328 3.00 -6.91 18.09
CA SER A 328 2.33 -7.28 16.84
C SER A 328 3.13 -6.91 15.59
N VAL A 329 4.00 -5.89 15.64
CA VAL A 329 4.84 -5.48 14.50
C VAL A 329 5.78 -6.59 14.04
N ALA A 330 6.42 -7.28 15.00
CA ALA A 330 7.30 -8.41 14.71
C ALA A 330 6.50 -9.71 14.54
N ARG A 331 5.54 -9.98 15.44
CA ARG A 331 4.75 -11.22 15.46
C ARG A 331 3.97 -11.43 14.15
N VAL A 332 3.23 -10.44 13.69
CA VAL A 332 2.39 -10.56 12.48
C VAL A 332 3.26 -10.83 11.25
N ALA A 333 4.42 -10.17 11.15
CA ALA A 333 5.35 -10.40 10.05
C ALA A 333 5.87 -11.85 10.04
N SER A 334 6.23 -12.40 11.20
CA SER A 334 6.66 -13.81 11.32
C SER A 334 5.54 -14.78 10.95
N LEU A 335 4.31 -14.53 11.40
CA LEU A 335 3.15 -15.37 11.08
C LEU A 335 2.82 -15.37 9.58
N ILE A 336 2.93 -14.21 8.90
CA ILE A 336 2.76 -14.13 7.44
C ILE A 336 3.77 -15.05 6.73
N LEU A 337 5.04 -15.08 7.18
CA LEU A 337 6.07 -15.91 6.57
C LEU A 337 5.82 -17.42 6.76
N GLU A 338 5.17 -17.84 7.84
CA GLU A 338 4.74 -19.24 8.03
C GLU A 338 3.52 -19.60 7.17
N LEU A 339 2.62 -18.63 6.96
CA LEU A 339 1.35 -18.82 6.26
C LEU A 339 1.48 -18.86 4.74
N VAL A 340 2.57 -18.32 4.17
CA VAL A 340 2.79 -18.32 2.71
C VAL A 340 3.31 -19.67 2.22
N PRO A 341 2.77 -20.21 1.09
CA PRO A 341 3.25 -21.48 0.52
C PRO A 341 4.68 -21.41 -0.01
N ASN A 342 5.08 -20.26 -0.59
CA ASN A 342 6.41 -20.03 -1.12
C ASN A 342 6.88 -18.61 -0.77
N ALA A 343 7.84 -18.51 0.16
CA ALA A 343 8.31 -17.22 0.67
C ALA A 343 9.07 -16.38 -0.37
N SER A 344 9.75 -17.00 -1.35
CA SER A 344 10.48 -16.27 -2.40
C SER A 344 9.51 -15.59 -3.39
N VAL A 345 8.50 -16.35 -3.83
CA VAL A 345 7.46 -15.85 -4.72
C VAL A 345 6.61 -14.78 -4.03
N PHE A 346 6.24 -15.00 -2.76
CA PHE A 346 5.56 -14.01 -1.93
C PHE A 346 6.31 -12.69 -1.86
N ARG A 347 7.61 -12.71 -1.54
CA ARG A 347 8.45 -11.50 -1.44
C ARG A 347 8.51 -10.73 -2.75
N SER A 348 8.69 -11.46 -3.85
CA SER A 348 8.74 -10.86 -5.19
C SER A 348 7.40 -10.21 -5.57
N CYS A 349 6.29 -10.90 -5.34
CA CYS A 349 4.94 -10.37 -5.57
C CYS A 349 4.65 -9.16 -4.67
N LEU A 350 4.96 -9.24 -3.38
CA LEU A 350 4.78 -8.13 -2.44
C LEU A 350 5.60 -6.90 -2.83
N ARG A 351 6.82 -7.08 -3.35
CA ARG A 351 7.62 -5.97 -3.87
C ARG A 351 6.97 -5.31 -5.09
N VAL A 352 6.41 -6.09 -6.01
CA VAL A 352 5.64 -5.57 -7.16
C VAL A 352 4.43 -4.77 -6.68
N ILE A 353 3.62 -5.33 -5.80
CA ILE A 353 2.39 -4.68 -5.30
C ILE A 353 2.70 -3.43 -4.49
N ARG A 354 3.76 -3.43 -3.68
CA ARG A 354 4.18 -2.22 -2.94
C ARG A 354 4.66 -1.12 -3.86
N LEU A 355 5.43 -1.44 -4.90
CA LEU A 355 5.86 -0.46 -5.89
C LEU A 355 4.64 0.13 -6.61
N TRP A 356 3.74 -0.73 -7.10
CA TRP A 356 2.48 -0.33 -7.71
C TRP A 356 1.66 0.59 -6.79
N ALA A 357 1.41 0.18 -5.54
CA ALA A 357 0.63 0.96 -4.59
C ALA A 357 1.26 2.34 -4.30
N ARG A 358 2.59 2.44 -4.24
CA ARG A 358 3.29 3.73 -4.08
C ARG A 358 3.12 4.61 -5.31
N CYS A 359 3.40 4.11 -6.51
CA CYS A 359 3.21 4.86 -7.75
C CYS A 359 1.76 5.36 -7.92
N ARG A 360 0.78 4.57 -7.47
CA ARG A 360 -0.64 4.91 -7.56
C ARG A 360 -1.18 5.75 -6.39
N GLY A 361 -0.34 6.14 -5.42
CA GLY A 361 -0.76 6.97 -4.29
C GLY A 361 -1.69 6.25 -3.30
N LEU A 362 -1.52 4.92 -3.15
CA LEU A 362 -2.36 4.04 -2.30
C LEU A 362 -1.62 3.54 -1.05
N TYR A 363 -0.36 3.94 -0.84
CA TYR A 363 0.50 3.46 0.24
C TYR A 363 0.55 4.45 1.41
N SER A 364 -0.57 4.62 2.13
CA SER A 364 -0.59 5.45 3.35
C SER A 364 -1.80 5.16 4.23
N ASN A 365 -1.59 4.45 5.35
CA ASN A 365 -2.64 4.23 6.35
C ASN A 365 -3.11 5.53 7.01
N LYS A 366 -2.22 6.52 7.15
CA LYS A 366 -2.54 7.83 7.73
C LYS A 366 -3.53 8.61 6.86
N ALA A 367 -3.41 8.51 5.53
CA ALA A 367 -4.30 9.16 4.58
C ALA A 367 -5.62 8.39 4.32
N GLY A 368 -5.84 7.26 5.00
CA GLY A 368 -7.01 6.42 4.81
C GLY A 368 -6.89 5.37 3.70
N TYR A 369 -5.67 5.09 3.21
CA TYR A 369 -5.38 3.95 2.35
C TYR A 369 -4.74 2.80 3.15
N LEU A 370 -4.00 1.91 2.48
CA LEU A 370 -3.45 0.70 3.07
C LEU A 370 -1.98 0.87 3.48
N GLY A 371 -1.65 0.36 4.67
CA GLY A 371 -0.27 0.28 5.17
C GLY A 371 0.48 -0.96 4.70
N GLY A 372 1.76 -1.06 5.05
CA GLY A 372 2.63 -2.17 4.61
C GLY A 372 2.14 -3.57 5.00
N ILE A 373 1.64 -3.74 6.22
CA ILE A 373 1.10 -5.03 6.69
C ILE A 373 -0.20 -5.38 5.96
N SER A 374 -1.10 -4.42 5.70
CA SER A 374 -2.32 -4.67 4.91
C SER A 374 -1.99 -5.22 3.53
N TRP A 375 -1.03 -4.62 2.82
CA TRP A 375 -0.57 -5.14 1.53
C TRP A 375 0.06 -6.54 1.64
N ALA A 376 0.84 -6.80 2.69
CA ALA A 376 1.42 -8.11 2.94
C ALA A 376 0.35 -9.19 3.18
N LEU A 377 -0.71 -8.88 3.92
CA LEU A 377 -1.83 -9.79 4.17
C LEU A 377 -2.64 -10.06 2.89
N LEU A 378 -2.91 -9.04 2.08
CA LEU A 378 -3.60 -9.22 0.79
C LEU A 378 -2.79 -10.12 -0.16
N VAL A 379 -1.47 -9.92 -0.24
CA VAL A 379 -0.60 -10.79 -1.05
C VAL A 379 -0.52 -12.20 -0.47
N CYS A 380 -0.43 -12.34 0.86
CA CYS A 380 -0.45 -13.64 1.54
C CYS A 380 -1.74 -14.41 1.22
N PHE A 381 -2.90 -13.75 1.32
CA PHE A 381 -4.20 -14.30 0.96
C PHE A 381 -4.23 -14.86 -0.46
N VAL A 382 -3.77 -14.09 -1.45
CA VAL A 382 -3.72 -14.53 -2.85
C VAL A 382 -2.69 -15.65 -3.05
N CYS A 383 -1.54 -15.62 -2.36
CA CYS A 383 -0.58 -16.72 -2.38
C CYS A 383 -1.17 -18.03 -1.86
N GLN A 384 -2.04 -17.99 -0.85
CA GLN A 384 -2.74 -19.18 -0.35
C GLN A 384 -3.78 -19.71 -1.34
N MET A 385 -4.48 -18.82 -2.07
CA MET A 385 -5.41 -19.22 -3.13
C MET A 385 -4.70 -19.88 -4.32
N PHE A 386 -3.46 -19.48 -4.63
CA PHE A 386 -2.71 -19.91 -5.81
C PHE A 386 -1.27 -20.35 -5.43
N PRO A 387 -1.10 -21.44 -4.66
CA PRO A 387 0.17 -21.79 -4.02
C PRO A 387 1.31 -22.17 -4.98
N ARG A 388 0.99 -22.49 -6.24
CA ARG A 388 1.96 -22.90 -7.28
C ARG A 388 2.16 -21.84 -8.37
N ALA A 389 1.48 -20.69 -8.29
CA ALA A 389 1.55 -19.66 -9.32
C ALA A 389 2.90 -18.92 -9.34
N SER A 390 3.30 -18.47 -10.53
CA SER A 390 4.48 -17.59 -10.70
C SER A 390 4.18 -16.17 -10.19
N VAL A 391 5.20 -15.30 -10.13
CA VAL A 391 5.04 -13.92 -9.67
C VAL A 391 4.09 -13.13 -10.60
N ALA A 392 4.29 -13.20 -11.92
CA ALA A 392 3.41 -12.49 -12.86
C ALA A 392 1.96 -13.01 -12.81
N SER A 393 1.79 -14.33 -12.71
CA SER A 393 0.47 -14.95 -12.56
C SER A 393 -0.19 -14.52 -11.24
N LEU A 394 0.55 -14.46 -10.13
CA LEU A 394 0.03 -13.98 -8.84
C LEU A 394 -0.37 -12.52 -8.87
N VAL A 395 0.39 -11.66 -9.55
CA VAL A 395 0.03 -10.24 -9.72
C VAL A 395 -1.26 -10.12 -10.52
N HIS A 396 -1.43 -10.94 -11.58
CA HIS A 396 -2.69 -11.00 -12.33
C HIS A 396 -3.85 -11.43 -11.43
N ARG A 397 -3.69 -12.54 -10.70
CA ARG A 397 -4.70 -13.06 -9.77
C ARG A 397 -5.01 -12.08 -8.64
N PHE A 398 -4.01 -11.33 -8.14
CA PHE A 398 -4.19 -10.33 -7.10
C PHE A 398 -5.20 -9.27 -7.52
N PHE A 399 -5.02 -8.68 -8.72
CA PHE A 399 -5.96 -7.69 -9.23
C PHE A 399 -7.33 -8.29 -9.50
N SER A 400 -7.42 -9.45 -10.14
CA SER A 400 -8.71 -10.09 -10.45
C SER A 400 -9.50 -10.46 -9.19
N VAL A 401 -8.84 -10.98 -8.16
CA VAL A 401 -9.48 -11.31 -6.88
C VAL A 401 -9.95 -10.04 -6.17
N LEU A 402 -9.11 -9.02 -6.04
CA LEU A 402 -9.47 -7.82 -5.27
C LEU A 402 -10.43 -6.87 -5.99
N ALA A 403 -10.42 -6.84 -7.32
CA ALA A 403 -11.39 -6.09 -8.11
C ALA A 403 -12.81 -6.68 -7.98
N SER A 404 -12.92 -8.00 -7.83
CA SER A 404 -14.20 -8.71 -7.67
C SER A 404 -14.59 -8.99 -6.21
N TRP A 405 -13.72 -8.66 -5.25
CA TRP A 405 -13.96 -8.91 -3.84
C TRP A 405 -15.16 -8.10 -3.32
N ARG A 406 -16.06 -8.77 -2.60
CA ARG A 406 -17.30 -8.18 -2.08
C ARG A 406 -17.08 -7.60 -0.69
N TRP A 407 -16.51 -6.41 -0.62
CA TRP A 407 -16.42 -5.62 0.61
C TRP A 407 -17.82 -5.35 1.19
N PRO A 408 -18.02 -5.41 2.53
CA PRO A 408 -17.01 -5.50 3.59
C PRO A 408 -16.67 -6.93 4.06
N THR A 409 -16.81 -7.96 3.23
CA THR A 409 -16.40 -9.33 3.60
C THR A 409 -14.93 -9.34 4.05
N PRO A 410 -14.62 -9.82 5.27
CA PRO A 410 -13.27 -9.73 5.80
C PRO A 410 -12.31 -10.65 5.05
N ILE A 411 -11.08 -10.19 4.84
CA ILE A 411 -9.98 -11.04 4.36
C ILE A 411 -9.25 -11.61 5.58
N LEU A 412 -9.24 -12.94 5.66
CA LEU A 412 -8.59 -13.74 6.70
C LEU A 412 -7.57 -14.67 6.04
N VAL A 413 -6.34 -14.69 6.55
CA VAL A 413 -5.26 -15.60 6.09
C VAL A 413 -5.06 -16.81 7.01
N ALA A 414 -5.70 -16.77 8.17
CA ALA A 414 -5.69 -17.80 9.19
C ALA A 414 -6.98 -17.75 10.00
N HIS A 415 -7.29 -18.83 10.72
CA HIS A 415 -8.32 -18.79 11.74
C HIS A 415 -7.91 -17.82 12.86
N PRO A 416 -8.78 -16.86 13.24
CA PRO A 416 -8.56 -16.11 14.47
C PRO A 416 -8.42 -17.09 15.63
N SER A 417 -7.45 -16.86 16.50
CA SER A 417 -7.35 -17.65 17.73
C SER A 417 -8.61 -17.42 18.56
N ASN A 418 -9.30 -18.48 18.97
CA ASN A 418 -10.42 -18.38 19.91
C ASN A 418 -9.86 -17.99 21.28
N GLY A 419 -9.82 -16.69 21.56
CA GLY A 419 -9.54 -16.17 22.89
C GLY A 419 -10.57 -16.70 23.89
N GLY A 420 -10.12 -17.12 25.08
CA GLY A 420 -11.03 -17.21 26.21
C GLY A 420 -11.65 -15.84 26.50
N LYS A 421 -12.82 -15.80 27.15
CA LYS A 421 -13.63 -14.58 27.41
C LYS A 421 -12.92 -13.40 28.11
N ALA A 422 -11.64 -13.51 28.47
CA ALA A 422 -10.98 -12.67 29.45
C ALA A 422 -10.31 -11.39 28.91
N ASP A 423 -10.04 -11.24 27.61
CA ASP A 423 -9.34 -10.04 27.06
C ASP A 423 -9.86 -9.67 25.65
N ASN A 424 -11.17 -9.50 25.51
CA ASN A 424 -11.84 -9.23 24.22
C ASN A 424 -11.73 -7.79 23.68
N GLU A 425 -11.18 -6.82 24.44
CA GLU A 425 -11.24 -5.40 24.02
C GLU A 425 -10.37 -5.06 22.79
N VAL A 426 -9.28 -5.80 22.57
CA VAL A 426 -8.34 -5.52 21.46
C VAL A 426 -8.67 -6.36 20.21
N GLN A 427 -9.42 -7.45 20.36
CA GLN A 427 -9.72 -8.36 19.26
C GLN A 427 -10.86 -7.82 18.38
N TRP A 428 -10.65 -7.87 17.06
CA TRP A 428 -11.67 -7.48 16.09
C TRP A 428 -12.87 -8.43 16.17
N ASP A 429 -14.03 -7.89 16.52
CA ASP A 429 -15.26 -8.64 16.75
C ASP A 429 -16.48 -7.87 16.22
N PRO A 430 -16.82 -7.99 14.92
CA PRO A 430 -17.94 -7.27 14.31
C PRO A 430 -19.32 -7.76 14.81
N GLN A 431 -19.39 -8.89 15.52
CA GLN A 431 -20.66 -9.37 16.07
C GLN A 431 -21.07 -8.55 17.30
N HIS A 432 -20.10 -8.22 18.16
CA HIS A 432 -20.35 -7.52 19.42
C HIS A 432 -19.93 -6.05 19.41
N ASN A 433 -19.02 -5.63 18.52
CA ASN A 433 -18.54 -4.26 18.42
C ASN A 433 -19.12 -3.52 17.20
N ILE A 434 -19.87 -2.44 17.45
CA ILE A 434 -20.53 -1.63 16.42
C ILE A 434 -19.51 -0.94 15.51
N HIS A 435 -18.37 -0.50 16.04
CA HIS A 435 -17.31 0.13 15.26
C HIS A 435 -16.65 -0.88 14.31
N ASP A 436 -16.38 -2.08 14.80
CA ASP A 436 -15.82 -3.16 13.98
C ASP A 436 -16.76 -3.58 12.85
N ARG A 437 -18.07 -3.57 13.13
CA ARG A 437 -19.12 -3.84 12.13
C ARG A 437 -19.21 -2.76 11.06
N ALA A 438 -18.81 -1.52 11.37
CA ALA A 438 -18.82 -0.40 10.43
C ALA A 438 -17.58 -0.36 9.50
N HIS A 439 -16.58 -1.22 9.72
CA HIS A 439 -15.38 -1.25 8.88
C HIS A 439 -15.70 -1.61 7.42
N LEU A 440 -15.22 -0.79 6.49
CA LEU A 440 -15.53 -0.90 5.06
C LEU A 440 -14.66 -1.94 4.33
N MET A 441 -13.41 -2.13 4.77
CA MET A 441 -12.43 -3.01 4.11
C MET A 441 -11.66 -3.84 5.15
N PRO A 442 -12.28 -4.78 5.87
CA PRO A 442 -11.61 -5.50 6.95
C PRO A 442 -10.50 -6.43 6.43
N ILE A 443 -9.25 -6.17 6.83
CA ILE A 443 -8.08 -7.00 6.51
C ILE A 443 -7.43 -7.38 7.83
N ILE A 444 -7.61 -8.64 8.24
CA ILE A 444 -7.42 -9.06 9.62
C ILE A 444 -6.06 -9.76 9.81
N THR A 445 -5.33 -9.38 10.86
CA THR A 445 -4.05 -10.01 11.20
C THR A 445 -4.23 -11.45 11.71
N PRO A 446 -3.27 -12.35 11.42
CA PRO A 446 -3.26 -13.70 12.01
C PRO A 446 -2.84 -13.69 13.49
N GLY A 447 -3.24 -14.75 14.21
CA GLY A 447 -2.91 -14.97 15.61
C GLY A 447 -3.64 -14.02 16.57
N PHE A 448 -3.39 -14.16 17.87
CA PHE A 448 -4.02 -13.35 18.92
C PHE A 448 -3.22 -12.06 19.23
N PRO A 449 -3.88 -10.94 19.54
CA PRO A 449 -5.24 -10.61 19.11
C PRO A 449 -5.27 -10.39 17.59
N ALA A 450 -6.38 -10.78 16.97
CA ALA A 450 -6.64 -10.51 15.56
C ALA A 450 -7.20 -9.09 15.45
N VAL A 451 -6.59 -8.23 14.65
CA VAL A 451 -6.99 -6.82 14.49
C VAL A 451 -7.20 -6.47 13.02
N ASN A 452 -8.08 -5.51 12.74
CA ASN A 452 -8.21 -4.95 11.41
C ASN A 452 -7.04 -3.97 11.13
N THR A 453 -6.33 -4.17 10.03
CA THR A 453 -5.20 -3.31 9.63
C THR A 453 -5.62 -2.12 8.75
N ALA A 454 -6.87 -2.11 8.28
CA ALA A 454 -7.41 -1.12 7.34
C ALA A 454 -8.58 -0.31 7.97
N VAL A 455 -8.50 -0.04 9.28
CA VAL A 455 -9.52 0.70 10.05
C VAL A 455 -9.76 2.12 9.53
N ASN A 456 -8.75 2.72 8.90
CA ASN A 456 -8.81 4.10 8.41
C ASN A 456 -9.40 4.23 6.99
N VAL A 457 -9.72 3.12 6.33
CA VAL A 457 -10.32 3.16 4.99
C VAL A 457 -11.74 3.71 5.08
N ASN A 458 -11.99 4.79 4.34
CA ASN A 458 -13.29 5.45 4.27
C ASN A 458 -13.97 5.20 2.91
N ILE A 459 -15.17 5.75 2.70
CA ILE A 459 -15.96 5.53 1.48
C ILE A 459 -15.19 6.01 0.25
N SER A 460 -14.53 7.16 0.36
CA SER A 460 -13.78 7.78 -0.73
C SER A 460 -12.54 6.97 -1.11
N THR A 461 -11.75 6.56 -0.13
CA THR A 461 -10.51 5.80 -0.38
C THR A 461 -10.81 4.35 -0.78
N LEU A 462 -11.88 3.73 -0.28
CA LEU A 462 -12.34 2.43 -0.75
C LEU A 462 -12.72 2.49 -2.24
N ARG A 463 -13.43 3.54 -2.68
CA ARG A 463 -13.75 3.74 -4.10
C ARG A 463 -12.48 3.79 -4.95
N VAL A 464 -11.50 4.61 -4.56
CA VAL A 464 -10.21 4.73 -5.26
C VAL A 464 -9.46 3.39 -5.30
N LEU A 465 -9.42 2.65 -4.19
CA LEU A 465 -8.81 1.31 -4.14
C LEU A 465 -9.47 0.35 -5.14
N ARG A 466 -10.81 0.35 -5.22
CA ARG A 466 -11.57 -0.49 -6.17
C ARG A 466 -11.31 -0.11 -7.62
N GLU A 467 -11.27 1.18 -7.94
CA GLU A 467 -10.93 1.69 -9.28
C GLU A 467 -9.53 1.23 -9.69
N GLU A 468 -8.55 1.33 -8.79
CA GLU A 468 -7.16 0.96 -9.05
C GLU A 468 -6.96 -0.55 -9.15
N PHE A 469 -7.71 -1.37 -8.38
CA PHE A 469 -7.72 -2.82 -8.58
C PHE A 469 -8.29 -3.20 -9.96
N ALA A 470 -9.39 -2.57 -10.37
CA ALA A 470 -9.99 -2.80 -11.69
C ALA A 470 -9.10 -2.30 -12.84
N ARG A 471 -8.38 -1.19 -12.64
CA ARG A 471 -7.34 -0.71 -13.57
C ARG A 471 -6.22 -1.74 -13.72
N GLY A 472 -5.69 -2.23 -12.59
CA GLY A 472 -4.66 -3.26 -12.57
C GLY A 472 -5.13 -4.53 -13.29
N GLN A 473 -6.37 -4.99 -13.04
CA GLN A 473 -6.94 -6.15 -13.71
C GLN A 473 -6.97 -5.96 -15.23
N ARG A 474 -7.51 -4.83 -15.71
CA ARG A 474 -7.58 -4.51 -17.16
C ARG A 474 -6.20 -4.52 -17.83
N ILE A 475 -5.20 -3.92 -17.19
CA ILE A 475 -3.81 -3.91 -17.68
C ILE A 475 -3.27 -5.33 -17.79
N MET A 476 -3.45 -6.14 -16.75
CA MET A 476 -2.95 -7.50 -16.71
C MET A 476 -3.67 -8.42 -17.73
N ASP A 477 -4.97 -8.24 -17.91
CA ASP A 477 -5.76 -8.95 -18.93
C ASP A 477 -5.30 -8.58 -20.34
N ASP A 478 -5.03 -7.30 -20.61
CA ASP A 478 -4.51 -6.84 -21.90
C ASP A 478 -3.11 -7.42 -22.20
N LEU A 479 -2.20 -7.36 -21.23
CA LEU A 479 -0.87 -7.96 -21.35
C LEU A 479 -0.95 -9.46 -21.66
N ARG A 480 -1.84 -10.19 -20.95
CA ARG A 480 -2.05 -11.62 -21.16
C ARG A 480 -2.65 -11.92 -22.53
N ARG A 481 -3.69 -11.19 -22.95
CA ARG A 481 -4.33 -11.39 -24.26
C ARG A 481 -3.37 -11.15 -25.42
N ARG A 482 -2.49 -10.15 -25.30
CA ARG A 482 -1.47 -9.83 -26.30
C ARG A 482 -0.17 -10.63 -26.15
N SER A 483 -0.09 -11.52 -25.16
CA SER A 483 1.10 -12.30 -24.83
C SER A 483 2.37 -11.43 -24.64
N LEU A 484 2.20 -10.24 -24.05
CA LEU A 484 3.29 -9.28 -23.86
C LEU A 484 4.08 -9.59 -22.59
N SER A 485 5.36 -9.91 -22.76
CA SER A 485 6.29 -10.21 -21.65
C SER A 485 7.51 -9.30 -21.59
N HIS A 486 7.64 -8.30 -22.49
CA HIS A 486 8.80 -7.41 -22.50
C HIS A 486 8.80 -6.49 -21.27
N PRO A 487 9.95 -6.17 -20.65
CA PRO A 487 10.01 -5.30 -19.46
C PRO A 487 9.26 -3.97 -19.61
N SER A 488 9.37 -3.30 -20.77
CA SER A 488 8.69 -2.02 -21.01
C SER A 488 7.16 -2.12 -21.01
N SER A 489 6.59 -3.29 -21.31
CA SER A 489 5.14 -3.50 -21.30
C SER A 489 4.54 -3.36 -19.89
N TRP A 490 5.36 -3.47 -18.85
CA TRP A 490 4.94 -3.35 -17.45
C TRP A 490 4.92 -1.91 -16.93
N ASN A 491 5.52 -0.95 -17.65
CA ASN A 491 5.60 0.45 -17.22
C ASN A 491 4.21 1.07 -16.98
N GLN A 492 3.20 0.67 -17.76
CA GLN A 492 1.82 1.12 -17.58
C GLN A 492 1.23 0.73 -16.23
N LEU A 493 1.67 -0.38 -15.63
CA LEU A 493 1.21 -0.78 -14.29
C LEU A 493 1.69 0.23 -13.25
N PHE A 494 2.93 0.69 -13.38
CA PHE A 494 3.62 1.57 -12.44
C PHE A 494 3.55 3.07 -12.77
N THR A 495 2.67 3.48 -13.69
CA THR A 495 2.47 4.90 -14.01
C THR A 495 2.04 5.67 -12.75
N PRO A 496 2.61 6.86 -12.46
CA PRO A 496 2.19 7.69 -11.33
C PRO A 496 0.70 8.05 -11.36
N THR A 497 0.10 8.22 -10.19
CA THR A 497 -1.31 8.62 -10.06
C THR A 497 -1.60 9.96 -10.73
N GLU A 498 -2.76 10.07 -11.37
CA GLU A 498 -3.13 11.22 -12.17
C GLU A 498 -3.95 12.27 -11.37
N VAL A 499 -3.99 12.23 -10.03
CA VAL A 499 -4.84 13.12 -9.20
C VAL A 499 -4.73 14.61 -9.58
N LEU A 500 -3.51 15.09 -9.83
CA LEU A 500 -3.27 16.50 -10.17
C LEU A 500 -3.77 16.88 -11.57
N VAL A 501 -4.03 15.91 -12.46
CA VAL A 501 -4.54 16.16 -13.82
C VAL A 501 -5.91 15.55 -14.09
N ARG A 502 -6.42 14.71 -13.18
CA ARG A 502 -7.73 14.02 -13.27
C ARG A 502 -8.89 14.92 -12.90
N TYR A 503 -8.72 15.77 -11.88
CA TYR A 503 -9.81 16.56 -11.30
C TYR A 503 -9.78 18.01 -11.79
N ASP A 504 -10.95 18.65 -11.91
CA ASP A 504 -11.07 20.10 -12.18
C ASP A 504 -10.92 20.94 -10.91
N HIS A 505 -11.20 20.33 -9.75
CA HIS A 505 -11.30 20.98 -8.46
C HIS A 505 -10.39 20.28 -7.44
N HIS A 506 -9.64 21.09 -6.68
CA HIS A 506 -8.72 20.60 -5.66
C HIS A 506 -8.88 21.40 -4.36
N VAL A 507 -8.75 20.70 -3.23
CA VAL A 507 -8.39 21.32 -1.95
C VAL A 507 -6.87 21.24 -1.83
N ALA A 508 -6.22 22.40 -1.77
CA ALA A 508 -4.78 22.53 -1.59
C ALA A 508 -4.49 22.90 -0.14
N ILE A 509 -3.73 22.05 0.55
CA ILE A 509 -3.21 22.31 1.89
C ILE A 509 -1.74 22.70 1.71
N GLU A 510 -1.46 23.99 1.80
CA GLU A 510 -0.15 24.57 1.64
C GLU A 510 0.53 24.66 3.01
N LEU A 511 1.76 24.15 3.10
CA LEU A 511 2.58 24.13 4.31
C LEU A 511 3.83 24.96 4.07
N ARG A 512 4.16 25.84 5.01
CA ARG A 512 5.41 26.62 4.99
C ARG A 512 6.17 26.39 6.29
N ALA A 513 7.49 26.28 6.20
CA ALA A 513 8.36 26.12 7.35
C ALA A 513 9.74 26.77 7.08
N PRO A 514 10.51 27.12 8.12
CA PRO A 514 11.81 27.77 7.95
C PRO A 514 12.91 26.83 7.42
N THR A 515 12.82 25.52 7.69
CA THR A 515 13.80 24.51 7.26
C THR A 515 13.13 23.25 6.72
N GLU A 516 13.89 22.41 6.03
CA GLU A 516 13.39 21.10 5.53
C GLU A 516 13.04 20.15 6.68
N GLU A 517 13.80 20.15 7.79
CA GLU A 517 13.47 19.32 8.95
C GLU A 517 12.16 19.78 9.60
N ALA A 518 11.98 21.10 9.73
CA ALA A 518 10.75 21.67 10.26
C ALA A 518 9.56 21.33 9.35
N LEU A 519 9.71 21.41 8.03
CA LEU A 519 8.66 21.01 7.11
C LEU A 519 8.34 19.51 7.19
N ALA A 520 9.36 18.65 7.33
CA ALA A 520 9.15 17.21 7.46
C ALA A 520 8.36 16.86 8.74
N GLU A 521 8.66 17.52 9.86
CA GLU A 521 7.90 17.39 11.11
C GLU A 521 6.45 17.87 10.93
N TRP A 522 6.29 19.09 10.38
CA TRP A 522 4.97 19.70 10.20
C TRP A 522 4.09 18.91 9.23
N SER A 523 4.64 18.50 8.09
CA SER A 523 3.94 17.67 7.10
C SER A 523 3.53 16.31 7.67
N SER A 524 4.39 15.67 8.46
CA SER A 524 4.06 14.39 9.13
C SER A 524 2.89 14.53 10.09
N PHE A 525 2.80 15.63 10.83
CA PHE A 525 1.66 15.95 11.69
C PHE A 525 0.40 16.19 10.86
N VAL A 526 0.44 17.10 9.88
CA VAL A 526 -0.72 17.43 9.03
C VAL A 526 -1.25 16.20 8.31
N ALA A 527 -0.37 15.38 7.71
CA ALA A 527 -0.74 14.12 7.05
C ALA A 527 -1.47 13.14 7.97
N SER A 528 -1.16 13.14 9.28
CA SER A 528 -1.86 12.31 10.27
C SER A 528 -3.29 12.76 10.55
N ARG A 529 -3.62 14.03 10.24
CA ARG A 529 -4.94 14.63 10.45
C ARG A 529 -5.77 14.71 9.17
N THR A 530 -5.16 14.75 7.99
CA THR A 530 -5.84 14.90 6.68
C THR A 530 -7.01 13.94 6.48
N ARG A 531 -6.94 12.71 7.02
CA ARG A 531 -8.05 11.76 6.98
C ARG A 531 -9.36 12.32 7.55
N LYS A 532 -9.30 13.09 8.64
CA LYS A 532 -10.48 13.72 9.27
C LYS A 532 -11.14 14.73 8.34
N LEU A 533 -10.34 15.48 7.57
CA LEU A 533 -10.86 16.40 6.55
C LEU A 533 -11.56 15.62 5.44
N VAL A 534 -10.95 14.55 4.92
CA VAL A 534 -11.57 13.68 3.90
C VAL A 534 -12.88 13.08 4.41
N GLU A 535 -12.91 12.63 5.67
CA GLU A 535 -14.09 12.07 6.33
C GLU A 535 -15.20 13.11 6.51
N THR A 536 -14.87 14.38 6.76
CA THR A 536 -15.87 15.46 6.81
C THR A 536 -16.39 15.79 5.41
N LEU A 537 -15.49 15.91 4.44
CA LEU A 537 -15.84 16.27 3.06
C LEU A 537 -16.71 15.21 2.38
N GLN A 538 -16.48 13.92 2.62
CA GLN A 538 -17.26 12.86 1.97
C GLN A 538 -18.75 12.85 2.37
N HIS A 539 -19.10 13.48 3.49
CA HIS A 539 -20.48 13.63 3.95
C HIS A 539 -21.10 14.98 3.53
N THR A 540 -20.37 15.79 2.76
CA THR A 540 -20.88 17.05 2.24
C THR A 540 -21.77 16.79 1.01
N PRO A 541 -23.06 17.21 1.02
CA PRO A 541 -24.03 16.80 -0.01
C PRO A 541 -23.67 17.12 -1.47
N LEU A 542 -22.92 18.20 -1.70
CA LEU A 542 -22.51 18.62 -3.05
C LEU A 542 -21.25 17.88 -3.54
N VAL A 543 -20.46 17.31 -2.65
CA VAL A 543 -19.23 16.60 -3.00
C VAL A 543 -19.60 15.19 -3.46
N SER A 544 -19.37 14.90 -4.73
CA SER A 544 -19.68 13.59 -5.30
C SER A 544 -18.58 12.58 -5.05
N SER A 545 -17.32 13.01 -5.13
CA SER A 545 -16.19 12.11 -5.09
C SER A 545 -14.95 12.82 -4.59
N LEU A 546 -14.12 12.12 -3.81
CA LEU A 546 -12.86 12.61 -3.25
C LEU A 546 -11.73 11.65 -3.56
N HIS A 547 -10.54 12.20 -3.71
CA HIS A 547 -9.30 11.48 -3.95
C HIS A 547 -8.15 12.21 -3.25
N PRO A 548 -7.86 11.86 -1.99
CA PRO A 548 -6.70 12.40 -1.29
C PRO A 548 -5.41 11.84 -1.88
N LEU A 549 -4.44 12.72 -2.16
CA LEU A 549 -3.07 12.35 -2.51
C LEU A 549 -2.24 12.26 -1.22
N PRO A 550 -1.67 11.10 -0.87
CA PRO A 550 -1.00 10.92 0.42
C PRO A 550 0.38 11.57 0.50
N ASP A 551 1.04 11.79 -0.64
CA ASP A 551 2.42 12.25 -0.69
C ASP A 551 2.49 13.79 -0.69
N LEU A 552 3.50 14.32 0.00
CA LEU A 552 3.78 15.76 0.02
C LEU A 552 4.36 16.17 -1.34
N VAL A 553 3.66 17.04 -2.05
CA VAL A 553 4.11 17.57 -3.33
C VAL A 553 5.02 18.78 -3.09
N ARG A 554 6.22 18.73 -3.68
CA ARG A 554 7.24 19.79 -3.58
C ARG A 554 7.22 20.62 -4.87
N PRO A 555 7.24 21.96 -4.80
CA PRO A 555 7.41 22.80 -5.98
C PRO A 555 8.79 22.57 -6.60
N GLN A 556 8.86 22.50 -7.92
CA GLN A 556 10.08 22.36 -8.71
C GLN A 556 10.66 23.74 -9.01
N GLY A 557 11.94 23.92 -8.69
CA GLY A 557 12.66 25.20 -8.87
C GLY A 557 12.67 26.07 -7.62
N LYS A 558 13.68 26.94 -7.52
CA LYS A 558 13.72 28.01 -6.52
C LYS A 558 12.76 29.12 -6.98
N GLU A 559 11.46 28.97 -6.76
CA GLU A 559 10.66 30.19 -6.65
C GLU A 559 11.21 30.92 -5.44
N ALA A 560 11.93 32.01 -5.69
CA ALA A 560 12.51 32.86 -4.67
C ALA A 560 11.36 33.50 -3.89
N ASN A 561 10.82 32.77 -2.91
CA ASN A 561 9.96 33.36 -1.92
C ASN A 561 10.79 34.39 -1.14
N GLU A 562 10.28 35.61 -1.03
CA GLU A 562 10.89 36.73 -0.32
C GLU A 562 11.30 36.39 1.14
N ASN A 563 10.75 35.30 1.71
CA ASN A 563 10.99 34.83 3.07
C ASN A 563 11.93 33.60 3.23
N ASN A 564 12.56 33.09 2.16
CA ASN A 564 13.43 31.91 2.20
C ASN A 564 12.78 30.64 2.82
N ALA A 565 11.45 30.59 2.89
CA ALA A 565 10.68 29.53 3.52
C ALA A 565 10.50 28.32 2.57
N VAL A 566 10.57 27.13 3.16
CA VAL A 566 10.40 25.84 2.49
C VAL A 566 8.90 25.52 2.39
N VAL A 567 8.39 25.24 1.18
CA VAL A 567 6.94 25.11 0.92
C VAL A 567 6.55 23.74 0.37
N GLY A 568 5.56 23.06 0.96
CA GLY A 568 5.02 21.79 0.46
C GLY A 568 3.49 21.78 0.39
N TYR A 569 2.92 20.88 -0.42
CA TYR A 569 1.48 20.81 -0.64
C TYR A 569 0.92 19.40 -0.45
N TYR A 570 -0.23 19.30 0.21
CA TYR A 570 -1.12 18.14 0.07
C TYR A 570 -2.33 18.52 -0.78
N PHE A 571 -2.78 17.58 -1.62
CA PHE A 571 -3.91 17.79 -2.51
C PHE A 571 -5.01 16.76 -2.28
N ILE A 572 -6.26 17.23 -2.32
CA ILE A 572 -7.44 16.37 -2.40
C ILE A 572 -8.18 16.77 -3.67
N GLY A 573 -8.13 15.91 -4.69
CA GLY A 573 -8.92 16.09 -5.90
C GLY A 573 -10.37 15.70 -5.64
N TYR A 574 -11.33 16.45 -6.18
CA TYR A 574 -12.74 16.18 -5.95
C TYR A 574 -13.64 16.57 -7.11
N THR A 575 -14.85 16.03 -7.12
CA THR A 575 -15.91 16.39 -8.07
C THR A 575 -17.16 16.81 -7.31
N VAL A 576 -17.96 17.67 -7.93
CA VAL A 576 -19.24 18.12 -7.38
C VAL A 576 -20.41 17.68 -8.23
N ASN A 577 -21.52 17.34 -7.56
CA ASN A 577 -22.79 17.10 -8.22
C ASN A 577 -23.48 18.44 -8.46
N ALA A 578 -23.58 18.86 -9.73
CA ALA A 578 -24.42 20.00 -10.07
C ALA A 578 -25.89 19.63 -9.80
N PRO A 579 -26.66 20.46 -9.09
CA PRO A 579 -28.09 20.22 -8.95
C PRO A 579 -28.74 20.24 -10.33
N MET A 580 -29.30 19.10 -10.75
CA MET A 580 -30.09 19.01 -11.99
C MET A 580 -31.28 19.98 -11.89
N PRO A 581 -31.52 20.84 -12.88
CA PRO A 581 -32.71 21.68 -12.89
C PRO A 581 -33.95 20.76 -12.93
N GLN A 582 -34.74 20.78 -11.84
CA GLN A 582 -36.02 20.08 -11.84
C GLN A 582 -36.96 20.76 -12.85
N PRO A 583 -37.61 20.01 -13.77
CA PRO A 583 -38.66 20.60 -14.59
C PRO A 583 -39.81 20.99 -13.66
N ARG A 584 -40.08 22.31 -13.54
CA ARG A 584 -41.24 22.80 -12.82
C ARG A 584 -42.50 22.22 -13.48
N ARG A 585 -43.21 21.33 -12.77
CA ARG A 585 -44.54 20.89 -13.17
C ARG A 585 -45.47 22.10 -13.12
N GLY A 586 -45.91 22.57 -14.28
CA GLY A 586 -47.12 23.38 -14.39
C GLY A 586 -46.92 24.83 -14.80
N ASP A 587 -46.16 25.12 -15.87
CA ASP A 587 -46.33 26.41 -16.55
C ASP A 587 -46.35 26.25 -18.07
N ARG A 588 -47.53 25.89 -18.59
CA ARG A 588 -47.89 26.12 -19.99
C ARG A 588 -48.62 27.46 -20.03
N ARG A 589 -47.89 28.57 -20.23
CA ARG A 589 -48.30 29.75 -21.03
C ARG A 589 -47.24 30.87 -20.94
N HIS A 590 -46.92 31.42 -22.12
CA HIS A 590 -46.11 32.61 -22.43
C HIS A 590 -44.57 32.48 -22.51
N PRO A 591 -43.96 32.74 -23.69
CA PRO A 591 -42.52 32.90 -23.83
C PRO A 591 -42.16 34.37 -23.52
N ALA A 592 -42.04 34.70 -22.24
CA ALA A 592 -41.42 35.96 -21.82
C ALA A 592 -40.04 35.65 -21.23
N ARG A 593 -39.03 36.15 -21.95
CA ARG A 593 -37.60 36.11 -21.63
C ARG A 593 -37.36 36.52 -20.17
N THR A 594 -37.25 35.54 -19.29
CA THR A 594 -36.82 35.70 -17.90
C THR A 594 -35.36 35.27 -17.78
N PRO A 595 -34.56 35.88 -16.89
CA PRO A 595 -33.12 35.66 -16.86
C PRO A 595 -32.85 34.20 -16.50
N VAL A 596 -31.95 33.57 -17.26
CA VAL A 596 -31.29 32.32 -16.87
C VAL A 596 -30.92 32.44 -15.38
N PRO A 597 -31.34 31.50 -14.50
CA PRO A 597 -30.92 31.57 -13.11
C PRO A 597 -29.39 31.60 -13.12
N SER A 598 -28.82 32.63 -12.51
CA SER A 598 -27.39 32.91 -12.54
C SER A 598 -26.62 31.61 -12.35
N LYS A 599 -25.82 31.23 -13.35
CA LYS A 599 -24.73 30.29 -13.17
C LYS A 599 -23.89 30.88 -12.02
N MET A 600 -24.17 30.52 -10.76
CA MET A 600 -23.05 30.33 -9.84
C MET A 600 -22.08 29.49 -10.64
N SER A 601 -20.89 30.01 -10.92
CA SER A 601 -19.94 29.26 -11.73
C SER A 601 -19.79 27.90 -11.05
N GLN A 602 -19.71 26.81 -11.82
CA GLN A 602 -19.53 25.47 -11.24
C GLN A 602 -18.34 25.46 -10.25
N GLU A 603 -17.38 26.35 -10.51
CA GLU A 603 -16.27 26.71 -9.65
C GLU A 603 -16.67 27.34 -8.30
N GLU A 604 -17.57 28.33 -8.26
CA GLU A 604 -18.12 28.90 -7.02
C GLU A 604 -18.87 27.87 -6.21
N LEU A 605 -19.65 27.00 -6.87
CA LEU A 605 -20.34 25.90 -6.20
C LEU A 605 -19.33 24.91 -5.58
N ALA A 606 -18.29 24.55 -6.33
CA ALA A 606 -17.21 23.70 -5.84
C ALA A 606 -16.49 24.34 -4.64
N LYS A 607 -16.06 25.59 -4.77
CA LYS A 607 -15.42 26.38 -3.71
C LYS A 607 -16.28 26.43 -2.43
N ASN A 608 -17.56 26.76 -2.57
CA ASN A 608 -18.47 26.88 -1.44
C ASN A 608 -18.76 25.53 -0.77
N SER A 609 -18.75 24.43 -1.53
CA SER A 609 -19.01 23.08 -0.99
C SER A 609 -17.97 22.67 0.05
N VAL A 610 -16.70 23.01 -0.14
CA VAL A 610 -15.61 22.57 0.76
C VAL A 610 -15.29 23.60 1.86
N ALA A 611 -15.68 24.87 1.68
CA ALA A 611 -15.20 25.98 2.50
C ALA A 611 -15.49 25.86 4.00
N SER A 612 -16.66 25.33 4.38
CA SER A 612 -17.00 25.15 5.80
C SER A 612 -16.15 24.06 6.46
N ALA A 613 -15.97 22.93 5.77
CA ALA A 613 -15.22 21.80 6.27
C ALA A 613 -13.72 22.14 6.39
N THR A 614 -13.15 22.85 5.41
CA THR A 614 -11.75 23.27 5.45
C THR A 614 -11.48 24.27 6.58
N ARG A 615 -12.36 25.27 6.76
CA ARG A 615 -12.26 26.23 7.88
C ARG A 615 -12.37 25.55 9.24
N TYR A 616 -13.32 24.63 9.40
CA TYR A 616 -13.49 23.86 10.62
C TYR A 616 -12.24 23.02 10.93
N PHE A 617 -11.72 22.31 9.93
CA PHE A 617 -10.52 21.48 10.08
C PHE A 617 -9.28 22.31 10.44
N LEU A 618 -9.05 23.44 9.78
CA LEU A 618 -7.95 24.36 10.08
C LEU A 618 -8.02 24.82 11.56
N ALA A 619 -9.18 25.30 11.98
CA ALA A 619 -9.38 25.84 13.32
C ALA A 619 -9.29 24.77 14.44
N THR A 620 -9.73 23.55 14.18
CA THR A 620 -9.84 22.50 15.21
C THR A 620 -8.67 21.54 15.27
N GLU A 621 -8.00 21.27 14.15
CA GLU A 621 -6.94 20.26 14.07
C GLU A 621 -5.55 20.85 13.89
N LEU A 622 -5.42 22.05 13.29
CA LEU A 622 -4.13 22.60 12.89
C LEU A 622 -3.73 23.86 13.67
N ASP A 623 -4.64 24.82 13.89
CA ASP A 623 -4.31 26.06 14.61
C ASP A 623 -4.12 25.86 16.11
N THR A 624 -4.80 24.87 16.68
CA THR A 624 -4.67 24.48 18.10
C THR A 624 -3.56 23.45 18.34
N ALA A 625 -2.81 23.07 17.31
CA ALA A 625 -1.80 22.03 17.38
C ALA A 625 -0.58 22.47 18.20
N ALA A 626 -0.24 21.70 19.23
CA ALA A 626 0.97 21.94 20.03
C ALA A 626 2.26 21.70 19.22
N GLU A 627 2.18 20.93 18.15
CA GLU A 627 3.25 20.61 17.21
C GLU A 627 3.60 21.79 16.28
N LYS A 628 2.76 22.83 16.19
CA LYS A 628 3.00 24.03 15.38
C LYS A 628 4.05 24.91 16.05
N LYS A 629 5.27 24.94 15.49
CA LYS A 629 6.39 25.77 15.99
C LYS A 629 6.42 27.15 15.31
N PRO A 630 7.11 28.16 15.90
CA PRO A 630 7.29 29.45 15.24
C PRO A 630 7.86 29.30 13.83
N GLY A 631 7.23 29.97 12.85
CA GLY A 631 7.58 29.88 11.43
C GLY A 631 6.92 28.71 10.67
N MET A 632 6.19 27.80 11.34
CA MET A 632 5.35 26.81 10.67
C MET A 632 3.97 27.41 10.36
N GLU A 633 3.61 27.44 9.09
CA GLU A 633 2.34 27.97 8.61
C GLU A 633 1.58 26.90 7.83
N VAL A 634 0.25 27.04 7.81
CA VAL A 634 -0.63 26.20 7.00
C VAL A 634 -1.78 27.02 6.46
N GLU A 635 -2.09 26.84 5.19
CA GLU A 635 -3.23 27.45 4.54
C GLU A 635 -4.01 26.39 3.76
N ILE A 636 -5.34 26.43 3.84
CA ILE A 636 -6.21 25.47 3.15
C ILE A 636 -7.13 26.21 2.20
N ASN A 637 -6.87 26.06 0.91
CA ASN A 637 -7.58 26.79 -0.14
C ASN A 637 -8.21 25.86 -1.17
N TYR A 638 -9.36 26.28 -1.66
CA TYR A 638 -9.87 25.78 -2.92
C TYR A 638 -9.00 26.30 -4.07
N ARG A 639 -8.64 25.42 -5.01
CA ARG A 639 -8.01 25.80 -6.28
C ARG A 639 -8.69 25.06 -7.43
N SER A 640 -8.97 25.77 -8.51
CA SER A 640 -9.26 25.10 -9.78
C SER A 640 -7.99 24.46 -10.31
N TRP A 641 -8.10 23.51 -11.24
CA TRP A 641 -6.92 22.96 -11.91
C TRP A 641 -6.06 24.05 -12.56
N ASN A 642 -6.71 25.11 -13.07
CA ASN A 642 -6.00 26.23 -13.67
C ASN A 642 -5.21 27.06 -12.64
N ASP A 643 -5.61 27.06 -11.37
CA ASP A 643 -4.96 27.85 -10.32
C ASP A 643 -3.94 27.05 -9.50
N LEU A 644 -3.73 25.78 -9.85
CA LEU A 644 -2.66 24.98 -9.27
C LEU A 644 -1.29 25.58 -9.62
N PRO A 645 -0.36 25.72 -8.65
CA PRO A 645 0.94 26.33 -8.89
C PRO A 645 1.71 25.57 -9.98
N SER A 646 2.24 26.28 -10.97
CA SER A 646 2.93 25.65 -12.10
C SER A 646 4.15 24.82 -11.68
N ALA A 647 4.81 25.22 -10.59
CA ALA A 647 5.97 24.55 -10.04
C ALA A 647 5.68 23.13 -9.54
N ILE A 648 4.45 22.76 -9.19
CA ILE A 648 4.17 21.40 -8.68
C ILE A 648 4.21 20.32 -9.76
N PHE A 649 4.11 20.72 -11.04
CA PHE A 649 4.03 19.78 -12.15
C PHE A 649 5.43 19.43 -12.68
N PRO A 650 5.75 18.13 -12.82
CA PRO A 650 6.95 17.71 -13.52
C PRO A 650 6.98 18.23 -14.95
N GLY A 651 8.01 19.01 -15.30
CA GLY A 651 8.10 19.65 -16.62
C GLY A 651 7.20 20.90 -16.78
N GLY A 652 6.64 21.39 -15.68
CA GLY A 652 5.82 22.60 -15.61
C GLY A 652 4.43 22.46 -16.25
N ARG A 653 3.73 23.59 -16.34
CA ARG A 653 2.33 23.66 -16.77
C ARG A 653 2.07 23.10 -18.18
N LYS A 654 3.01 23.29 -19.12
CA LYS A 654 2.85 22.79 -20.50
C LYS A 654 2.79 21.26 -20.54
N ALA A 655 3.67 20.59 -19.80
CA ALA A 655 3.64 19.14 -19.67
C ALA A 655 2.34 18.67 -19.01
N ALA A 656 1.90 19.35 -17.95
CA ALA A 656 0.65 19.04 -17.25
C ALA A 656 -0.59 19.14 -18.14
N VAL A 657 -0.66 20.12 -19.05
CA VAL A 657 -1.74 20.22 -20.05
C VAL A 657 -1.76 19.00 -20.96
N GLY A 658 -0.58 18.56 -21.44
CA GLY A 658 -0.46 17.36 -22.26
C GLY A 658 -0.87 16.09 -21.51
N ASP A 659 -0.47 15.96 -20.24
CA ASP A 659 -0.84 14.84 -19.37
C ASP A 659 -2.35 14.80 -19.12
N ARG A 660 -2.95 15.95 -18.84
CA ARG A 660 -4.41 16.10 -18.69
C ARG A 660 -5.15 15.71 -19.96
N ALA A 661 -4.70 16.19 -21.12
CA ALA A 661 -5.32 15.84 -22.40
C ALA A 661 -5.25 14.32 -22.67
N ARG A 662 -4.09 13.71 -22.43
CA ARG A 662 -3.90 12.25 -22.55
C ARG A 662 -4.82 11.47 -21.60
N TYR A 663 -4.95 11.94 -20.36
CA TYR A 663 -5.86 11.33 -19.38
C TYR A 663 -7.32 11.39 -19.86
N ILE A 664 -7.79 12.56 -20.27
CA ILE A 664 -9.18 12.76 -20.75
C ILE A 664 -9.47 11.87 -21.98
N LEU A 665 -8.55 11.84 -22.96
CA LEU A 665 -8.69 11.00 -24.15
C LEU A 665 -8.70 9.51 -23.81
N SER A 666 -7.85 9.07 -22.88
CA SER A 666 -7.84 7.68 -22.39
C SER A 666 -9.16 7.32 -21.71
N GLN A 667 -9.73 8.21 -20.89
CA GLN A 667 -11.03 7.98 -20.28
C GLN A 667 -12.14 7.89 -21.33
N ALA A 668 -12.19 8.82 -22.28
CA ALA A 668 -13.17 8.79 -23.37
C ALA A 668 -13.08 7.48 -24.19
N HIS A 669 -11.86 7.03 -24.49
CA HIS A 669 -11.64 5.76 -25.17
C HIS A 669 -12.14 4.56 -24.34
N HIS A 670 -11.87 4.53 -23.04
CA HIS A 670 -12.37 3.47 -22.16
C HIS A 670 -13.89 3.45 -22.06
N VAL A 671 -14.54 4.62 -22.02
CA VAL A 671 -16.00 4.74 -22.02
C VAL A 671 -16.57 4.23 -23.33
N ASN A 672 -15.99 4.63 -24.47
CA ASN A 672 -16.43 4.15 -25.78
C ASN A 672 -16.27 2.64 -25.94
N LEU A 673 -15.17 2.06 -25.43
CA LEU A 673 -15.00 0.60 -25.38
C LEU A 673 -16.06 -0.06 -24.51
N ALA A 674 -16.35 0.50 -23.32
CA ALA A 674 -17.34 -0.06 -22.40
C ALA A 674 -18.77 0.01 -22.97
N LEU A 675 -19.07 1.04 -23.77
CA LEU A 675 -20.36 1.23 -24.45
C LEU A 675 -20.44 0.48 -25.79
N GLY A 676 -19.38 -0.22 -26.21
CA GLY A 676 -19.34 -0.92 -27.51
C GLY A 676 -19.36 0.01 -28.73
N LEU A 677 -19.05 1.30 -28.53
CA LEU A 677 -19.05 2.34 -29.56
C LEU A 677 -17.75 2.41 -30.36
N ALA A 678 -16.69 1.74 -29.88
CA ALA A 678 -15.46 1.55 -30.62
C ALA A 678 -15.61 0.30 -31.52
N ARG A 679 -16.11 0.50 -32.74
CA ARG A 679 -15.96 -0.44 -33.85
C ARG A 679 -14.90 0.07 -34.81
#